data_AF-H6C6H6-F1
#
_entry.id   AF-H6C6H6-F1
#
_cell.length_a   1.000
_cell.length_b   1.000
_cell.length_c   1.000
_cell.angle_alpha   90.00
_cell.angle_beta   90.00
_cell.angle_gamma   90.00
#
_symmetry.space_group_name_H-M   'P 1'
#
loop_
_entity.id
_entity.type
_entity.pdbx_description
1 polymer ?
#
loop_
_entity_poly.entity_id
_entity_poly.type
_entity_poly.pdbx_seq_one_letter_code
_entity_poly.pdbx_strand_id
1 'polypeptide(L)'
;MTITNISRIASERRLPTPPPDGQTRSQPRIYPAPDFPFKGYQPPQPDGWRQSAATPDESAIVIDNGAHTIKAGFSFDKNPRLLVPPIVAKFKDRKYNKYCAYVGYDAYADATTRGQIRTAFEQNTSIPTNWDIMEGIYDYIFLKLGVDNQGSVGRPLVVTEAVANLPHSRRMMNEMLFECYGAPSVTMGIDSLFSYRYNKGTSGLIVSSSHTSTHVIPVLDRKPQMQSCTRLNWGGSQAQEFLLKLLRLKYPTFPGKMTMEQMETYIKQYCYLSRDFSSEIATYLDWTGLEEERDIIIQYPYTEQVVVEKSAEELARIAERKKESGRRLQEQAAKMRLEKLIRKEQELEYYQSVHKQYLEATTKKEQRRILDDEELKDEAALERVIRDLDKSIRKSRNKELGAPEEEEKLEEQLNKFPLLDVPDDQLDEEGLKEKRHQRLMKSGVEARIRAKEEKERERARAAEEERRDIEMRETRFDEWLAGRRRQRDQLLAKIKEQARQKADSGNRKGIASQMRMKTLANLAADGPKRKRRGGGEYDDDFGANDEDWGVYRTVATEPASDDEEPEEDPLEALKAVESELLEFDPEFSEKDTIEAQNDWTKSVLHAFLRGARPADPDSQREANQIHLNVERIRVPEVVFQPGIAGVDQAGLVEIIEGIVMGRFSDRTQQQALLTDVFLTGGNTMFPTFEERLKTELVAAMPDDFTINVRKASDPILDAWKGAASWWNSPDTPSREAATVTRAEYLEKGSDYIKEHELGNFVSPLYGFGG
;
A
#
# COMPACT_ATOMS: atom_id res chain seq x y z
N MET A 1 35.59 18.56 2.34
CA MET A 1 34.92 19.82 1.97
C MET A 1 33.51 19.76 2.51
N THR A 2 33.22 20.58 3.52
CA THR A 2 31.91 20.68 4.17
C THR A 2 31.02 21.54 3.29
N ILE A 3 30.00 20.94 2.68
CA ILE A 3 29.01 21.63 1.85
C ILE A 3 28.22 22.56 2.77
N THR A 4 28.50 23.87 2.68
CA THR A 4 27.98 24.93 3.56
C THR A 4 26.92 25.79 2.88
N ASN A 5 26.39 25.38 1.72
CA ASN A 5 25.36 26.17 1.05
C ASN A 5 24.38 25.28 0.28
N ILE A 6 23.30 24.91 0.95
CA ILE A 6 22.05 24.56 0.27
C ILE A 6 21.38 25.91 -0.03
N SER A 7 21.80 26.55 -1.12
CA SER A 7 21.03 27.66 -1.68
C SER A 7 19.65 27.10 -2.02
N ARG A 8 18.63 27.57 -1.30
CA ARG A 8 17.21 27.26 -1.50
C ARG A 8 16.84 27.36 -2.99
N ILE A 9 16.77 26.22 -3.67
CA ILE A 9 15.81 26.03 -4.77
C ILE A 9 14.55 25.49 -4.12
N ALA A 10 13.92 26.32 -3.29
CA ALA A 10 12.51 26.18 -3.02
C ALA A 10 11.87 27.35 -3.74
N SER A 11 11.67 27.20 -5.06
CA SER A 11 10.55 27.88 -5.70
C SER A 11 9.34 27.59 -4.80
N GLU A 12 8.64 28.63 -4.36
CA GLU A 12 7.39 28.47 -3.61
C GLU A 12 6.57 27.36 -4.29
N ARG A 13 6.48 26.19 -3.66
CA ARG A 13 5.75 25.07 -4.24
C ARG A 13 4.30 25.50 -4.32
N ARG A 14 3.81 25.80 -5.52
CA ARG A 14 2.38 26.00 -5.75
C ARG A 14 1.68 24.70 -5.39
N LEU A 15 0.75 24.78 -4.45
CA LEU A 15 -0.16 23.68 -4.21
C LEU A 15 -1.07 23.54 -5.44
N PRO A 16 -1.46 22.31 -5.80
CA PRO A 16 -2.43 22.06 -6.86
C PRO A 16 -3.68 22.93 -6.64
N THR A 17 -4.14 23.61 -7.69
CA THR A 17 -5.36 24.46 -7.67
C THR A 17 -6.63 23.64 -7.44
N PRO A 18 -7.34 23.78 -6.30
CA PRO A 18 -8.45 22.89 -5.95
C PRO A 18 -9.45 22.72 -7.10
N PRO A 19 -10.05 21.52 -7.24
CA PRO A 19 -10.96 21.23 -8.35
C PRO A 19 -12.11 22.25 -8.37
N PRO A 20 -12.53 22.76 -9.54
CA PRO A 20 -13.61 23.74 -9.62
C PRO A 20 -14.93 23.16 -9.11
N ASP A 21 -15.62 23.90 -8.25
CA ASP A 21 -16.91 23.49 -7.69
C ASP A 21 -17.97 23.32 -8.79
N GLY A 22 -18.74 22.22 -8.70
CA GLY A 22 -19.96 22.05 -9.49
C GLY A 22 -19.81 21.52 -10.92
N GLN A 23 -18.61 21.15 -11.39
CA GLN A 23 -18.48 20.41 -12.66
C GLN A 23 -18.73 18.91 -12.48
N THR A 24 -19.55 18.33 -13.38
CA THR A 24 -19.66 16.88 -13.57
C THR A 24 -18.29 16.31 -13.95
N ARG A 25 -17.64 15.63 -13.01
CA ARG A 25 -16.37 14.95 -13.23
C ARG A 25 -16.54 13.84 -14.25
N SER A 26 -15.61 13.76 -15.21
CA SER A 26 -15.58 12.69 -16.21
C SER A 26 -15.34 11.33 -15.55
N GLN A 27 -15.63 10.22 -16.23
CA GLN A 27 -15.37 8.90 -15.65
C GLN A 27 -13.85 8.66 -15.53
N PRO A 28 -13.38 8.09 -14.41
CA PRO A 28 -11.95 7.86 -14.22
C PRO A 28 -11.46 6.78 -15.18
N ARG A 29 -10.24 6.95 -15.69
CA ARG A 29 -9.60 5.96 -16.59
C ARG A 29 -9.02 4.80 -15.77
N ILE A 30 -9.87 3.83 -15.49
CA ILE A 30 -9.52 2.62 -14.76
C ILE A 30 -9.22 1.49 -15.74
N TYR A 31 -8.05 0.89 -15.62
CA TYR A 31 -7.62 -0.28 -16.39
C TYR A 31 -7.36 -1.46 -15.45
N PRO A 32 -7.73 -2.69 -15.83
CA PRO A 32 -7.36 -3.85 -15.04
C PRO A 32 -5.85 -4.07 -15.06
N ALA A 33 -5.28 -4.55 -13.96
CA ALA A 33 -3.92 -5.04 -13.94
C ALA A 33 -3.78 -6.19 -14.96
N PRO A 34 -2.76 -6.16 -15.85
CA PRO A 34 -2.63 -7.16 -16.89
C PRO A 34 -2.30 -8.53 -16.29
N ASP A 35 -2.89 -9.56 -16.89
CA ASP A 35 -2.57 -10.95 -16.61
C ASP A 35 -1.17 -11.34 -17.10
N PHE A 36 -0.70 -12.51 -16.67
CA PHE A 36 0.57 -13.07 -17.15
C PHE A 36 0.52 -13.31 -18.67
N PRO A 37 1.63 -13.12 -19.39
CA PRO A 37 1.63 -13.06 -20.85
C PRO A 37 1.55 -14.44 -21.54
N PHE A 38 0.78 -15.39 -21.00
CA PHE A 38 0.57 -16.69 -21.65
C PHE A 38 -0.20 -16.52 -22.97
N LYS A 39 0.32 -17.08 -24.07
CA LYS A 39 -0.25 -16.93 -25.42
C LYS A 39 -1.00 -18.17 -25.92
N GLY A 40 -1.25 -19.15 -25.06
CA GLY A 40 -1.74 -20.45 -25.50
C GLY A 40 -0.64 -21.31 -26.15
N TYR A 41 -0.96 -22.58 -26.40
CA TYR A 41 -0.05 -23.51 -27.05
C TYR A 41 0.19 -23.13 -28.51
N GLN A 42 1.45 -22.95 -28.90
CA GLN A 42 1.84 -22.70 -30.29
C GLN A 42 2.23 -24.00 -30.97
N PRO A 43 1.54 -24.47 -32.03
CA PRO A 43 1.91 -25.70 -32.72
C PRO A 43 3.20 -25.54 -33.55
N PRO A 44 3.93 -26.64 -33.83
CA PRO A 44 5.01 -26.63 -34.81
C PRO A 44 4.55 -26.20 -36.21
N GLN A 45 5.41 -25.46 -36.93
CA GLN A 45 5.18 -24.88 -38.26
C GLN A 45 6.20 -25.44 -39.28
N PRO A 46 6.05 -26.70 -39.73
CA PRO A 46 7.06 -27.40 -40.55
C PRO A 46 7.10 -26.99 -42.03
N ASP A 47 6.19 -26.14 -42.48
CA ASP A 47 6.07 -25.71 -43.88
C ASP A 47 7.31 -24.96 -44.37
N GLY A 48 7.86 -24.05 -43.57
CA GLY A 48 9.09 -23.32 -43.91
C GLY A 48 10.30 -24.25 -44.00
N TRP A 49 10.38 -25.23 -43.08
CA TRP A 49 11.42 -26.24 -43.14
C TRP A 49 11.35 -27.07 -44.42
N ARG A 50 10.14 -27.54 -44.80
CA ARG A 50 9.92 -28.26 -46.06
C ARG A 50 10.26 -27.42 -47.29
N GLN A 51 9.90 -26.14 -47.29
CA GLN A 51 10.26 -25.21 -48.38
C GLN A 51 11.77 -25.05 -48.51
N SER A 52 12.49 -24.92 -47.39
CA SER A 52 13.95 -24.76 -47.37
C SER A 52 14.70 -25.97 -47.94
N ALA A 53 14.07 -27.15 -48.03
CA ALA A 53 14.68 -28.35 -48.59
C ALA A 53 14.97 -28.26 -50.09
N ALA A 54 14.32 -27.34 -50.81
CA ALA A 54 14.61 -27.09 -52.22
C ALA A 54 15.99 -26.44 -52.42
N THR A 55 16.42 -25.58 -51.49
CA THR A 55 17.69 -24.84 -51.53
C THR A 55 18.33 -24.78 -50.14
N PRO A 56 18.85 -25.91 -49.64
CA PRO A 56 19.29 -26.03 -48.24
C PRO A 56 20.45 -25.11 -47.87
N ASP A 57 21.36 -24.84 -48.81
CA ASP A 57 22.53 -23.98 -48.57
C ASP A 57 22.22 -22.48 -48.72
N GLU A 58 21.11 -22.13 -49.35
CA GLU A 58 20.67 -20.74 -49.55
C GLU A 58 19.58 -20.32 -48.56
N SER A 59 18.84 -21.27 -48.00
CA SER A 59 17.75 -21.02 -47.05
C SER A 59 18.24 -21.04 -45.60
N ALA A 60 18.67 -19.89 -45.08
CA ALA A 60 19.12 -19.79 -43.69
C ALA A 60 17.97 -19.75 -42.68
N ILE A 61 18.24 -20.21 -41.46
CA ILE A 61 17.42 -19.91 -40.28
C ILE A 61 18.02 -18.67 -39.62
N VAL A 62 17.19 -17.63 -39.46
CA VAL A 62 17.59 -16.35 -38.88
C VAL A 62 17.05 -16.27 -37.46
N ILE A 63 17.93 -16.05 -36.49
CA ILE A 63 17.64 -15.97 -35.06
C ILE A 63 18.17 -14.64 -34.51
N ASP A 64 17.26 -13.70 -34.28
CA ASP A 64 17.58 -12.48 -33.55
C ASP A 64 17.57 -12.78 -32.04
N ASN A 65 18.76 -12.87 -31.44
CA ASN A 65 19.00 -13.30 -30.07
C ASN A 65 18.82 -12.17 -29.04
N GLY A 66 17.62 -11.58 -29.02
CA GLY A 66 17.29 -10.46 -28.13
C GLY A 66 17.04 -10.88 -26.68
N ALA A 67 17.63 -10.15 -25.72
CA ALA A 67 17.48 -10.41 -24.28
C ALA A 67 16.03 -10.31 -23.74
N HIS A 68 15.16 -9.58 -24.43
CA HIS A 68 13.73 -9.52 -24.10
C HIS A 68 12.90 -10.56 -24.84
N THR A 69 13.18 -10.75 -26.12
CA THR A 69 12.42 -11.63 -27.01
C THR A 69 13.35 -12.05 -28.15
N ILE A 70 13.58 -13.36 -28.24
CA ILE A 70 14.25 -14.01 -29.35
C ILE A 70 13.25 -14.15 -30.49
N LYS A 71 13.69 -13.84 -31.71
CA LYS A 71 12.85 -13.87 -32.91
C LYS A 71 13.47 -14.84 -33.90
N ALA A 72 12.69 -15.81 -34.38
CA ALA A 72 13.21 -16.86 -35.25
C ALA A 72 12.29 -17.10 -36.46
N GLY A 73 12.89 -17.42 -37.60
CA GLY A 73 12.21 -17.75 -38.85
C GLY A 73 13.21 -18.08 -39.95
N PHE A 74 12.74 -18.28 -41.17
CA PHE A 74 13.60 -18.53 -42.32
C PHE A 74 13.96 -17.23 -43.04
N SER A 75 15.10 -17.19 -43.73
CA SER A 75 15.57 -15.99 -44.44
C SER A 75 14.57 -15.50 -45.49
N PHE A 76 13.78 -16.38 -46.09
CA PHE A 76 12.75 -16.04 -47.09
C PHE A 76 11.40 -15.62 -46.47
N ASP A 77 11.22 -15.75 -45.15
CA ASP A 77 9.99 -15.31 -44.51
C ASP A 77 9.94 -13.78 -44.43
N LYS A 78 8.74 -13.20 -44.59
CA LYS A 78 8.53 -11.75 -44.48
C LYS A 78 8.68 -11.23 -43.04
N ASN A 79 8.29 -12.05 -42.07
CA ASN A 79 8.28 -11.75 -40.64
C ASN A 79 8.78 -12.98 -39.87
N PRO A 80 9.35 -12.83 -38.66
CA PRO A 80 9.74 -13.98 -37.85
C PRO A 80 8.51 -14.82 -37.52
N ARG A 81 8.67 -16.14 -37.59
CA ARG A 81 7.61 -17.12 -37.27
C ARG A 81 7.38 -17.26 -35.77
N LEU A 82 8.45 -17.10 -34.99
CA LEU A 82 8.46 -17.30 -33.55
C LEU A 82 8.95 -16.04 -32.83
N LEU A 83 8.26 -15.70 -31.74
CA LEU A 83 8.65 -14.67 -30.79
C LEU A 83 8.69 -15.32 -29.40
N VAL A 84 9.89 -15.55 -28.86
CA VAL A 84 10.11 -16.39 -27.68
C VAL A 84 10.84 -15.56 -26.61
N PRO A 85 10.22 -15.28 -25.46
CA PRO A 85 10.95 -14.75 -24.31
C PRO A 85 12.06 -15.72 -23.90
N PRO A 86 13.28 -15.27 -23.60
CA PRO A 86 14.41 -16.16 -23.31
C PRO A 86 14.35 -16.71 -21.88
N ILE A 87 13.27 -17.43 -21.58
CA ILE A 87 12.98 -18.01 -20.28
C ILE A 87 12.61 -19.49 -20.41
N VAL A 88 12.99 -20.27 -19.41
CA VAL A 88 12.61 -21.69 -19.30
C VAL A 88 12.26 -22.03 -17.85
N ALA A 89 11.22 -22.83 -17.68
CA ALA A 89 10.89 -23.49 -16.42
C ALA A 89 11.07 -25.01 -16.58
N LYS A 90 12.04 -25.59 -15.85
CA LYS A 90 12.31 -27.03 -15.84
C LYS A 90 12.04 -27.59 -14.43
N PHE A 91 11.15 -28.57 -14.30
CA PHE A 91 10.92 -29.28 -13.04
C PHE A 91 10.33 -30.67 -13.27
N LYS A 92 10.40 -31.52 -12.26
CA LYS A 92 9.74 -32.83 -12.26
C LYS A 92 8.31 -32.67 -11.72
N ASP A 93 7.32 -32.84 -12.59
CA ASP A 93 5.93 -32.91 -12.15
C ASP A 93 5.74 -34.18 -11.31
N ARG A 94 5.44 -34.00 -10.02
CA ARG A 94 5.26 -35.09 -9.07
C ARG A 94 3.97 -35.87 -9.31
N LYS A 95 2.94 -35.25 -9.87
CA LYS A 95 1.64 -35.89 -10.15
C LYS A 95 1.78 -36.91 -11.29
N TYR A 96 2.53 -36.55 -12.33
CA TYR A 96 2.73 -37.41 -13.49
C TYR A 96 4.07 -38.15 -13.50
N ASN A 97 4.95 -37.88 -12.53
CA ASN A 97 6.32 -38.40 -12.45
C ASN A 97 7.13 -38.16 -13.73
N LYS A 98 6.92 -37.02 -14.38
CA LYS A 98 7.57 -36.63 -15.65
C LYS A 98 8.41 -35.38 -15.47
N TYR A 99 9.54 -35.33 -16.15
CA TYR A 99 10.30 -34.09 -16.30
C TYR A 99 9.61 -33.23 -17.35
N CYS A 100 9.27 -32.00 -16.97
CA CYS A 100 8.60 -31.04 -17.83
C CYS A 100 9.53 -29.84 -18.05
N ALA A 101 9.57 -29.35 -19.28
CA ALA A 101 10.28 -28.14 -19.67
C ALA A 101 9.30 -27.24 -20.44
N TYR A 102 9.11 -26.02 -19.94
CA TYR A 102 8.26 -25.00 -20.54
C TYR A 102 9.15 -23.84 -20.96
N VAL A 103 9.02 -23.39 -22.20
CA VAL A 103 9.92 -22.40 -22.82
C VAL A 103 9.13 -21.19 -23.28
N GLY A 104 9.70 -20.00 -23.10
CA GLY A 104 9.08 -18.76 -23.53
C GLY A 104 7.72 -18.52 -22.88
N TYR A 105 6.72 -18.18 -23.69
CA TYR A 105 5.38 -17.89 -23.18
C TYR A 105 4.71 -19.08 -22.48
N ASP A 106 5.09 -20.32 -22.82
CA ASP A 106 4.55 -21.53 -22.21
C ASP A 106 4.93 -21.63 -20.71
N ALA A 107 5.99 -20.94 -20.28
CA ALA A 107 6.39 -20.89 -18.87
C ALA A 107 5.44 -20.06 -17.98
N TYR A 108 4.51 -19.30 -18.59
CA TYR A 108 3.47 -18.54 -17.88
C TYR A 108 2.14 -19.30 -17.72
N ALA A 109 2.06 -20.56 -18.15
CA ALA A 109 0.82 -21.33 -18.19
C ALA A 109 0.12 -21.45 -16.81
N ASP A 110 0.88 -21.61 -15.73
CA ASP A 110 0.32 -21.77 -14.39
C ASP A 110 1.25 -21.21 -13.28
N ALA A 111 0.82 -21.25 -12.02
CA ALA A 111 1.61 -20.71 -10.92
C ALA A 111 2.89 -21.51 -10.62
N THR A 112 2.86 -22.83 -10.83
CA THR A 112 3.98 -23.73 -10.56
C THR A 112 5.10 -23.51 -11.57
N THR A 113 4.77 -23.47 -12.86
CA THR A 113 5.70 -23.16 -13.95
C THR A 113 6.34 -21.80 -13.75
N ARG A 114 5.53 -20.78 -13.45
CA ARG A 114 6.02 -19.42 -13.17
C ARG A 114 7.01 -19.35 -12.01
N GLY A 115 6.77 -20.13 -10.95
CA GLY A 115 7.67 -20.19 -9.80
C GLY A 115 9.05 -20.79 -10.09
N GLN A 116 9.26 -21.41 -11.25
CA GLN A 116 10.50 -22.08 -11.65
C GLN A 116 11.21 -21.43 -12.84
N ILE A 117 10.74 -20.24 -13.27
CA ILE A 117 11.32 -19.51 -14.41
C ILE A 117 12.77 -19.14 -14.14
N ARG A 118 13.63 -19.43 -15.12
CA ARG A 118 15.01 -18.93 -15.24
C ARG A 118 15.20 -18.30 -16.61
N THR A 119 16.08 -17.31 -16.72
CA THR A 119 16.40 -16.63 -17.98
C THR A 119 17.78 -17.05 -18.52
N ALA A 120 17.95 -17.03 -19.84
CA ALA A 120 19.21 -17.34 -20.52
C ALA A 120 20.24 -16.20 -20.39
N PHE A 121 19.77 -14.96 -20.25
CA PHE A 121 20.60 -13.76 -20.17
C PHE A 121 20.82 -13.37 -18.72
N GLU A 122 22.00 -12.81 -18.42
CA GLU A 122 22.22 -12.18 -17.12
C GLU A 122 21.29 -10.96 -16.95
N GLN A 123 20.79 -10.75 -15.73
CA GLN A 123 19.90 -9.61 -15.44
C GLN A 123 20.57 -8.29 -15.85
N ASN A 124 19.80 -7.40 -16.48
CA ASN A 124 20.25 -6.08 -16.93
C ASN A 124 21.38 -6.10 -18.00
N THR A 125 21.68 -7.26 -18.62
CA THR A 125 22.75 -7.38 -19.63
C THR A 125 22.28 -8.19 -20.85
N SER A 126 22.77 -7.86 -22.05
CA SER A 126 22.47 -8.63 -23.28
C SER A 126 23.42 -9.80 -23.53
N ILE A 127 24.13 -10.27 -22.50
CA ILE A 127 25.13 -11.33 -22.61
C ILE A 127 24.51 -12.63 -22.11
N PRO A 128 24.45 -13.69 -22.94
CA PRO A 128 24.00 -15.00 -22.49
C PRO A 128 25.04 -15.64 -21.58
N THR A 129 24.58 -16.15 -20.44
CA THR A 129 25.42 -16.81 -19.42
C THR A 129 24.88 -18.18 -18.99
N ASN A 130 23.56 -18.41 -19.10
CA ASN A 130 22.92 -19.68 -18.80
C ASN A 130 22.74 -20.53 -20.07
N TRP A 131 23.76 -21.30 -20.41
CA TRP A 131 23.78 -22.12 -21.64
C TRP A 131 22.76 -23.26 -21.63
N ASP A 132 22.51 -23.94 -20.50
CA ASP A 132 21.46 -24.97 -20.41
C ASP A 132 20.04 -24.44 -20.70
N ILE A 133 19.83 -23.15 -20.44
CA ILE A 133 18.58 -22.45 -20.71
C ILE A 133 18.55 -22.00 -22.17
N MET A 134 19.68 -21.47 -22.68
CA MET A 134 19.82 -21.11 -24.10
C MET A 134 19.62 -22.31 -25.03
N GLU A 135 20.26 -23.45 -24.74
CA GLU A 135 20.08 -24.71 -25.46
C GLU A 135 18.60 -25.13 -25.46
N GLY A 136 17.94 -25.12 -24.30
CA GLY A 136 16.51 -25.43 -24.22
C GLY A 136 15.61 -24.48 -25.03
N ILE A 137 16.04 -23.23 -25.23
CA ILE A 137 15.34 -22.28 -26.10
C ILE A 137 15.58 -22.59 -27.57
N TYR A 138 16.81 -22.93 -27.96
CA TYR A 138 17.13 -23.32 -29.33
C TYR A 138 16.44 -24.64 -29.72
N ASP A 139 16.39 -25.62 -28.83
CA ASP A 139 15.60 -26.85 -28.98
C ASP A 139 14.14 -26.53 -29.28
N TYR A 140 13.54 -25.63 -28.49
CA TYR A 140 12.17 -25.17 -28.71
C TYR A 140 12.01 -24.50 -30.07
N ILE A 141 12.93 -23.61 -30.46
CA ILE A 141 12.89 -22.92 -31.75
C ILE A 141 12.93 -23.93 -32.90
N PHE A 142 13.90 -24.84 -32.91
CA PHE A 142 14.03 -25.83 -33.99
C PHE A 142 12.85 -26.79 -34.04
N LEU A 143 12.35 -27.24 -32.88
CA LEU A 143 11.16 -28.07 -32.79
C LEU A 143 9.92 -27.35 -33.34
N LYS A 144 9.73 -26.07 -32.99
CA LYS A 144 8.58 -25.28 -33.47
C LYS A 144 8.71 -24.84 -34.92
N LEU A 145 9.91 -24.71 -35.46
CA LEU A 145 10.15 -24.53 -36.90
C LEU A 145 9.98 -25.84 -37.69
N GLY A 146 9.82 -26.97 -37.01
CA GLY A 146 9.59 -28.28 -37.61
C GLY A 146 10.83 -28.89 -38.25
N VAL A 147 12.02 -28.59 -37.72
CA VAL A 147 13.27 -29.26 -38.11
C VAL A 147 13.14 -30.75 -37.80
N ASP A 148 13.25 -31.59 -38.83
CA ASP A 148 13.03 -33.05 -38.73
C ASP A 148 14.32 -33.87 -38.87
N ASN A 149 15.46 -33.22 -39.07
CA ASN A 149 16.75 -33.87 -39.26
C ASN A 149 17.38 -34.24 -37.90
N GLN A 150 17.68 -35.53 -37.71
CA GLN A 150 18.17 -36.05 -36.44
C GLN A 150 19.59 -35.52 -36.15
N GLY A 151 19.71 -34.66 -35.13
CA GLY A 151 21.02 -34.18 -34.63
C GLY A 151 21.70 -33.13 -35.50
N SER A 152 21.05 -32.59 -36.53
CA SER A 152 21.59 -31.45 -37.29
C SER A 152 20.48 -30.54 -37.81
N VAL A 153 20.69 -29.23 -37.72
CA VAL A 153 19.77 -28.23 -38.29
C VAL A 153 19.84 -28.15 -39.80
N GLY A 154 20.85 -28.73 -40.46
CA GLY A 154 20.94 -28.87 -41.93
C GLY A 154 20.82 -27.60 -42.77
N ARG A 155 20.85 -26.41 -42.17
CA ARG A 155 20.71 -25.09 -42.81
C ARG A 155 21.68 -24.11 -42.17
N PRO A 156 22.21 -23.14 -42.94
CA PRO A 156 22.99 -22.04 -42.38
C PRO A 156 22.22 -21.28 -41.30
N LEU A 157 22.92 -20.80 -40.29
CA LEU A 157 22.35 -20.00 -39.20
C LEU A 157 22.85 -18.56 -39.28
N VAL A 158 21.94 -17.58 -39.18
CA VAL A 158 22.28 -16.17 -38.99
C VAL A 158 21.78 -15.76 -37.61
N VAL A 159 22.70 -15.41 -36.72
CA VAL A 159 22.40 -15.14 -35.30
C VAL A 159 22.82 -13.72 -34.95
N THR A 160 21.98 -12.97 -34.25
CA THR A 160 22.40 -11.65 -33.74
C THR A 160 23.19 -11.77 -32.43
N GLU A 161 24.12 -10.85 -32.19
CA GLU A 161 24.85 -10.72 -30.94
C GLU A 161 24.92 -9.28 -30.44
N ALA A 162 25.29 -9.10 -29.17
CA ALA A 162 25.45 -7.78 -28.57
C ALA A 162 26.68 -7.04 -29.12
N VAL A 163 26.64 -5.71 -29.08
CA VAL A 163 27.81 -4.84 -29.32
C VAL A 163 28.89 -5.17 -28.30
N ALA A 164 30.13 -5.37 -28.77
CA ALA A 164 31.29 -5.73 -27.95
C ALA A 164 31.03 -6.99 -27.08
N ASN A 165 30.43 -8.02 -27.66
CA ASN A 165 30.17 -9.29 -26.97
C ASN A 165 31.46 -9.95 -26.44
N LEU A 166 31.34 -10.70 -25.35
CA LEU A 166 32.49 -11.38 -24.73
C LEU A 166 32.98 -12.54 -25.61
N PRO A 167 34.31 -12.71 -25.79
CA PRO A 167 34.86 -13.84 -26.53
C PRO A 167 34.37 -15.19 -25.98
N HIS A 168 34.32 -15.34 -24.66
CA HIS A 168 33.82 -16.57 -24.02
C HIS A 168 32.37 -16.88 -24.39
N SER A 169 31.47 -15.89 -24.34
CA SER A 169 30.07 -16.10 -24.70
C SER A 169 29.91 -16.46 -26.17
N ARG A 170 30.73 -15.87 -27.04
CA ARG A 170 30.76 -16.23 -28.46
C ARG A 170 31.28 -17.65 -28.68
N ARG A 171 32.33 -18.05 -27.97
CA ARG A 171 32.88 -19.41 -28.00
C ARG A 171 31.83 -20.45 -27.66
N MET A 172 31.12 -20.25 -26.54
CA MET A 172 30.07 -21.15 -26.09
C MET A 172 28.89 -21.19 -27.09
N MET A 173 28.54 -20.05 -27.69
CA MET A 173 27.53 -20.02 -28.75
C MET A 173 27.99 -20.84 -29.97
N ASN A 174 29.21 -20.65 -30.46
CA ASN A 174 29.75 -21.41 -31.58
C ASN A 174 29.77 -22.91 -31.29
N GLU A 175 30.25 -23.32 -30.12
CA GLU A 175 30.28 -24.72 -29.69
C GLU A 175 28.86 -25.32 -29.69
N MET A 176 27.88 -24.61 -29.11
CA MET A 176 26.49 -25.04 -29.11
C MET A 176 25.93 -25.20 -30.53
N LEU A 177 26.16 -24.22 -31.42
CA LEU A 177 25.61 -24.24 -32.78
C LEU A 177 26.27 -25.30 -33.69
N PHE A 178 27.58 -25.52 -33.57
CA PHE A 178 28.30 -26.48 -34.40
C PHE A 178 28.31 -27.91 -33.85
N GLU A 179 28.48 -28.10 -32.54
CA GLU A 179 28.60 -29.42 -31.92
C GLU A 179 27.24 -30.01 -31.57
N CYS A 180 26.37 -29.25 -30.88
CA CYS A 180 25.05 -29.77 -30.48
C CYS A 180 24.06 -29.80 -31.64
N TYR A 181 24.07 -28.75 -32.47
CA TYR A 181 23.09 -28.59 -33.55
C TYR A 181 23.64 -28.88 -34.95
N GLY A 182 24.91 -29.21 -35.10
CA GLY A 182 25.49 -29.63 -36.38
C GLY A 182 25.26 -28.62 -37.51
N ALA A 183 25.31 -27.32 -37.22
CA ALA A 183 25.08 -26.28 -38.22
C ALA A 183 26.13 -26.35 -39.35
N PRO A 184 25.74 -26.29 -40.64
CA PRO A 184 26.69 -26.25 -41.76
C PRO A 184 27.58 -25.01 -41.73
N SER A 185 26.99 -23.87 -41.36
CA SER A 185 27.67 -22.60 -41.22
C SER A 185 26.90 -21.65 -40.31
N VAL A 186 27.62 -20.70 -39.70
CA VAL A 186 27.09 -19.71 -38.78
C VAL A 186 27.61 -18.33 -39.17
N THR A 187 26.70 -17.35 -39.24
CA THR A 187 27.02 -15.92 -39.30
C THR A 187 26.52 -15.25 -38.04
N MET A 188 27.38 -14.46 -37.39
CA MET A 188 26.98 -13.63 -36.26
C MET A 188 27.01 -12.16 -36.65
N GLY A 189 26.09 -11.32 -36.17
CA GLY A 189 26.13 -9.89 -36.44
C GLY A 189 25.34 -9.06 -35.45
N ILE A 190 25.52 -7.74 -35.48
CA ILE A 190 24.86 -6.81 -34.57
C ILE A 190 23.48 -6.45 -35.11
N ASP A 191 22.46 -6.66 -34.29
CA ASP A 191 21.04 -6.42 -34.56
C ASP A 191 20.74 -5.03 -35.16
N SER A 192 21.30 -3.99 -34.55
CA SER A 192 21.09 -2.59 -34.93
C SER A 192 21.75 -2.24 -36.27
N LEU A 193 22.86 -2.89 -36.64
CA LEU A 193 23.49 -2.74 -37.95
C LEU A 193 22.66 -3.38 -39.07
N PHE A 194 22.08 -4.57 -38.80
CA PHE A 194 21.12 -5.19 -39.72
C PHE A 194 19.90 -4.30 -39.94
N SER A 195 19.32 -3.75 -38.87
CA SER A 195 18.18 -2.83 -38.92
C SER A 195 18.50 -1.57 -39.74
N TYR A 196 19.68 -0.96 -39.53
CA TYR A 196 20.11 0.22 -40.28
C TYR A 196 20.25 -0.05 -41.79
N ARG A 197 20.85 -1.19 -42.14
CA ARG A 197 21.01 -1.62 -43.54
C ARG A 197 19.68 -1.92 -44.22
N TYR A 198 18.77 -2.59 -43.52
CA TYR A 198 17.40 -2.82 -44.00
C TYR A 198 16.68 -1.50 -44.32
N ASN A 199 16.91 -0.49 -43.48
CA ASN A 199 16.39 0.85 -43.62
C ASN A 199 17.25 1.76 -44.53
N LYS A 200 18.04 1.16 -45.45
CA LYS A 200 18.83 1.83 -46.50
C LYS A 200 19.86 2.85 -45.99
N GLY A 201 20.29 2.70 -44.74
CA GLY A 201 21.34 3.51 -44.14
C GLY A 201 22.70 3.33 -44.82
N THR A 202 23.49 4.40 -44.85
CA THR A 202 24.85 4.39 -45.43
C THR A 202 25.86 5.05 -44.50
N SER A 203 25.69 6.34 -44.23
CA SER A 203 26.48 7.12 -43.27
C SER A 203 25.51 7.84 -42.33
N GLY A 204 25.70 7.69 -41.03
CA GLY A 204 24.74 8.14 -40.03
C GLY A 204 25.10 7.68 -38.61
N LEU A 205 24.29 8.09 -37.65
CA LEU A 205 24.43 7.72 -36.25
C LEU A 205 23.26 6.83 -35.82
N ILE A 206 23.55 5.57 -35.51
CA ILE A 206 22.52 4.64 -35.01
C ILE A 206 22.35 4.85 -33.52
N VAL A 207 21.12 5.12 -33.08
CA VAL A 207 20.70 5.12 -31.68
C VAL A 207 19.81 3.91 -31.46
N SER A 208 20.39 2.85 -30.89
CA SER A 208 19.69 1.60 -30.58
C SER A 208 19.32 1.54 -29.10
N SER A 209 18.11 1.95 -28.74
CA SER A 209 17.62 1.88 -27.36
C SER A 209 16.83 0.58 -27.14
N SER A 210 17.52 -0.40 -26.56
CA SER A 210 17.07 -1.79 -26.45
C SER A 210 16.59 -2.14 -25.03
N HIS A 211 16.39 -3.43 -24.74
CA HIS A 211 15.88 -3.87 -23.44
C HIS A 211 16.87 -3.69 -22.28
N THR A 212 18.16 -3.80 -22.51
CA THR A 212 19.16 -3.81 -21.42
C THR A 212 20.05 -2.57 -21.39
N SER A 213 20.16 -1.87 -22.53
CA SER A 213 21.10 -0.79 -22.75
C SER A 213 20.75 -0.03 -24.02
N THR A 214 21.27 1.19 -24.12
CA THR A 214 21.14 2.07 -25.28
C THR A 214 22.50 2.28 -25.91
N HIS A 215 22.67 1.89 -27.17
CA HIS A 215 23.92 2.00 -27.92
C HIS A 215 23.85 3.16 -28.91
N VAL A 216 24.94 3.91 -29.03
CA VAL A 216 25.13 4.92 -30.06
C VAL A 216 26.30 4.51 -30.94
N ILE A 217 26.02 4.12 -32.18
CA ILE A 217 26.97 3.53 -33.12
C ILE A 217 27.13 4.45 -34.34
N PRO A 218 28.26 5.15 -34.48
CA PRO A 218 28.56 5.91 -35.69
C PRO A 218 28.90 4.98 -36.86
N VAL A 219 28.30 5.23 -38.02
CA VAL A 219 28.52 4.49 -39.26
C VAL A 219 28.90 5.47 -40.37
N LEU A 220 29.98 5.17 -41.08
CA LEU A 220 30.44 5.96 -42.23
C LEU A 220 30.70 5.00 -43.39
N ASP A 221 30.10 5.29 -44.55
CA ASP A 221 30.22 4.49 -45.77
C ASP A 221 29.94 3.00 -45.53
N ARG A 222 28.86 2.74 -44.79
CA ARG A 222 28.41 1.41 -44.33
C ARG A 222 29.33 0.69 -43.36
N LYS A 223 30.44 1.31 -42.96
CA LYS A 223 31.39 0.77 -41.99
C LYS A 223 31.15 1.35 -40.59
N PRO A 224 30.83 0.51 -39.59
CA PRO A 224 30.67 0.97 -38.22
C PRO A 224 32.01 1.37 -37.62
N GLN A 225 32.05 2.55 -36.99
CA GLN A 225 33.20 3.07 -36.27
C GLN A 225 33.15 2.60 -34.81
N MET A 226 33.38 1.30 -34.60
CA MET A 226 33.16 0.65 -33.29
C MET A 226 34.03 1.22 -32.16
N GLN A 227 35.21 1.78 -32.47
CA GLN A 227 36.07 2.48 -31.50
C GLN A 227 35.41 3.74 -30.94
N SER A 228 34.49 4.34 -31.70
CA SER A 228 33.74 5.53 -31.33
C SER A 228 32.33 5.23 -30.83
N CYS A 229 31.97 3.95 -30.66
CA CYS A 229 30.69 3.54 -30.08
C CYS A 229 30.63 3.91 -28.59
N THR A 230 29.42 4.21 -28.08
CA THR A 230 29.17 4.39 -26.65
C THR A 230 27.91 3.66 -26.24
N ARG A 231 27.89 3.11 -25.03
CA ARG A 231 26.75 2.43 -24.42
C ARG A 231 26.32 3.18 -23.15
N LEU A 232 25.06 3.59 -23.12
CA LEU A 232 24.34 3.98 -21.92
C LEU A 232 23.76 2.71 -21.26
N ASN A 233 24.03 2.51 -19.98
CA ASN A 233 23.55 1.38 -19.18
C ASN A 233 22.10 1.57 -18.71
N TRP A 234 21.24 1.94 -19.66
CA TRP A 234 19.81 2.10 -19.45
C TRP A 234 19.02 1.54 -20.63
N GLY A 235 18.00 0.75 -20.31
CA GLY A 235 17.07 0.18 -21.27
C GLY A 235 15.75 -0.19 -20.59
N GLY A 236 14.91 -0.95 -21.29
CA GLY A 236 13.60 -1.37 -20.79
C GLY A 236 13.61 -2.13 -19.46
N SER A 237 14.60 -2.98 -19.21
CA SER A 237 14.73 -3.80 -17.99
C SER A 237 14.99 -2.92 -16.76
N GLN A 238 15.91 -1.97 -16.87
CA GLN A 238 16.17 -0.99 -15.81
C GLN A 238 14.97 -0.06 -15.60
N ALA A 239 14.27 0.33 -16.67
CA ALA A 239 13.05 1.11 -16.57
C ALA A 239 11.93 0.36 -15.81
N GLN A 240 11.75 -0.94 -16.07
CA GLN A 240 10.81 -1.80 -15.34
C GLN A 240 11.19 -1.88 -13.85
N GLU A 241 12.45 -2.11 -13.55
CA GLU A 241 12.96 -2.18 -12.18
C GLU A 241 12.77 -0.84 -11.45
N PHE A 242 13.04 0.27 -12.13
CA PHE A 242 12.87 1.61 -11.59
C PHE A 242 11.40 1.93 -11.31
N LEU A 243 10.50 1.64 -12.24
CA LEU A 243 9.06 1.81 -12.01
C LEU A 243 8.58 0.95 -10.83
N LEU A 244 9.02 -0.31 -10.74
CA LEU A 244 8.67 -1.19 -9.62
C LEU A 244 9.12 -0.60 -8.27
N LYS A 245 10.34 -0.06 -8.22
CA LYS A 245 10.87 0.60 -7.02
C LYS A 245 10.06 1.84 -6.67
N LEU A 246 9.72 2.69 -7.65
CA LEU A 246 8.90 3.87 -7.44
C LEU A 246 7.51 3.52 -6.90
N LEU A 247 6.82 2.54 -7.51
CA LEU A 247 5.49 2.12 -7.06
C LEU A 247 5.50 1.48 -5.67
N ARG A 248 6.54 0.70 -5.33
CA ARG A 248 6.70 0.14 -3.98
C ARG A 248 6.96 1.21 -2.93
N LEU A 249 7.69 2.26 -3.27
CA LEU A 249 7.90 3.41 -2.38
C LEU A 249 6.63 4.25 -2.25
N LYS A 250 5.86 4.39 -3.32
CA LYS A 250 4.57 5.09 -3.35
C LYS A 250 3.49 4.35 -2.56
N TYR A 251 3.47 3.02 -2.66
CA TYR A 251 2.48 2.15 -2.01
C TYR A 251 3.14 1.04 -1.18
N PRO A 252 3.74 1.37 -0.02
CA PRO A 252 4.48 0.39 0.81
C PRO A 252 3.59 -0.71 1.40
N THR A 253 2.30 -0.43 1.59
CA THR A 253 1.31 -1.36 2.15
C THR A 253 0.36 -1.92 1.10
N PHE A 254 0.73 -1.88 -0.19
CA PHE A 254 -0.12 -2.39 -1.26
C PHE A 254 -0.38 -3.90 -1.10
N PRO A 255 -1.63 -4.37 -1.11
CA PRO A 255 -1.96 -5.78 -0.89
C PRO A 255 -1.56 -6.69 -2.06
N GLY A 256 -1.57 -6.17 -3.30
CA GLY A 256 -1.27 -6.95 -4.50
C GLY A 256 0.24 -7.15 -4.74
N LYS A 257 0.61 -8.27 -5.40
CA LYS A 257 2.00 -8.48 -5.85
C LYS A 257 2.20 -7.82 -7.21
N MET A 258 3.00 -6.75 -7.24
CA MET A 258 3.46 -6.08 -8.47
C MET A 258 4.61 -6.89 -9.11
N THR A 259 4.49 -7.22 -10.40
CA THR A 259 5.52 -7.99 -11.15
C THR A 259 6.21 -7.15 -12.24
N MET A 260 7.39 -7.59 -12.70
CA MET A 260 8.15 -6.88 -13.75
C MET A 260 7.41 -6.85 -15.09
N GLU A 261 6.66 -7.91 -15.41
CA GLU A 261 5.87 -8.03 -16.64
C GLU A 261 4.69 -7.02 -16.65
N GLN A 262 4.11 -6.77 -15.48
CA GLN A 262 3.10 -5.73 -15.32
C GLN A 262 3.72 -4.35 -15.48
N MET A 263 4.89 -4.09 -14.87
CA MET A 263 5.60 -2.81 -15.05
C MET A 263 5.92 -2.54 -16.51
N GLU A 264 6.36 -3.56 -17.25
CA GLU A 264 6.62 -3.46 -18.68
C GLU A 264 5.38 -3.01 -19.45
N THR A 265 4.24 -3.62 -19.14
CA THR A 265 2.97 -3.28 -19.77
C THR A 265 2.56 -1.85 -19.44
N TYR A 266 2.74 -1.42 -18.19
CA TYR A 266 2.46 -0.05 -17.78
C TYR A 266 3.35 0.97 -18.50
N ILE A 267 4.63 0.65 -18.67
CA ILE A 267 5.57 1.50 -19.41
C ILE A 267 5.15 1.60 -20.87
N LYS A 268 4.88 0.47 -21.52
CA LYS A 268 4.53 0.43 -22.94
C LYS A 268 3.19 1.10 -23.25
N GLN A 269 2.21 1.02 -22.35
CA GLN A 269 0.85 1.50 -22.60
C GLN A 269 0.61 2.92 -22.09
N TYR A 270 1.22 3.29 -20.96
CA TYR A 270 0.83 4.51 -20.23
C TYR A 270 1.95 5.54 -20.11
N CYS A 271 3.22 5.17 -20.37
CA CYS A 271 4.33 6.12 -20.29
C CYS A 271 4.64 6.76 -21.64
N TYR A 272 5.19 7.97 -21.61
CA TYR A 272 5.57 8.75 -22.79
C TYR A 272 6.72 9.69 -22.45
N LEU A 273 7.43 10.17 -23.47
CA LEU A 273 8.44 11.19 -23.28
C LEU A 273 7.80 12.58 -23.34
N SER A 274 8.16 13.40 -22.36
CA SER A 274 7.81 14.81 -22.35
C SER A 274 8.60 15.57 -23.42
N ARG A 275 7.99 16.61 -24.01
CA ARG A 275 8.68 17.54 -24.92
C ARG A 275 9.56 18.54 -24.16
N ASP A 276 9.09 18.99 -23.00
CA ASP A 276 9.83 19.84 -22.06
C ASP A 276 9.54 19.32 -20.65
N PHE A 277 10.44 18.46 -20.18
CA PHE A 277 10.28 17.76 -18.92
C PHE A 277 10.19 18.70 -17.73
N SER A 278 10.98 19.79 -17.71
CA SER A 278 11.06 20.71 -16.57
C SER A 278 9.77 21.50 -16.38
N SER A 279 9.17 21.95 -17.49
CA SER A 279 7.88 22.65 -17.44
C SER A 279 6.74 21.70 -17.12
N GLU A 280 6.71 20.53 -17.76
CA GLU A 280 5.62 19.57 -17.60
C GLU A 280 5.57 18.94 -16.19
N ILE A 281 6.74 18.60 -15.60
CA ILE A 281 6.80 18.02 -14.25
C ILE A 281 6.32 19.00 -13.17
N ALA A 282 6.55 20.31 -13.37
CA ALA A 282 6.23 21.33 -12.38
C ALA A 282 4.72 21.47 -12.13
N THR A 283 3.91 21.27 -13.18
CA THR A 283 2.44 21.40 -13.14
C THR A 283 1.71 20.05 -13.28
N TYR A 284 2.44 18.93 -13.30
CA TYR A 284 1.87 17.62 -13.63
C TYR A 284 0.76 17.17 -12.67
N LEU A 285 0.87 17.58 -11.39
CA LEU A 285 -0.08 17.24 -10.33
C LEU A 285 -1.12 18.34 -10.07
N ASP A 286 -1.17 19.39 -10.90
CA ASP A 286 -2.26 20.37 -10.84
C ASP A 286 -3.59 19.68 -11.15
N TRP A 287 -4.67 20.01 -10.43
CA TRP A 287 -5.94 19.29 -10.56
C TRP A 287 -6.55 19.41 -11.96
N THR A 288 -6.37 20.56 -12.63
CA THR A 288 -6.87 20.82 -13.98
C THR A 288 -6.21 19.87 -14.99
N GLY A 289 -6.94 18.86 -15.46
CA GLY A 289 -6.45 17.83 -16.39
C GLY A 289 -5.78 16.62 -15.73
N LEU A 290 -5.65 16.59 -14.39
CA LEU A 290 -5.08 15.44 -13.69
C LEU A 290 -5.91 14.18 -13.94
N GLU A 291 -7.22 14.27 -13.77
CA GLU A 291 -8.14 13.14 -13.89
C GLU A 291 -8.28 12.62 -15.33
N GLU A 292 -8.29 13.52 -16.30
CA GLU A 292 -8.65 13.20 -17.68
C GLU A 292 -7.46 12.73 -18.51
N GLU A 293 -6.27 13.29 -18.23
CA GLU A 293 -5.12 13.15 -19.13
C GLU A 293 -3.92 12.52 -18.43
N ARG A 294 -3.64 12.89 -17.18
CA ARG A 294 -2.34 12.65 -16.52
C ARG A 294 -2.35 11.49 -15.52
N ASP A 295 -3.45 11.19 -14.87
CA ASP A 295 -3.60 10.08 -13.92
C ASP A 295 -4.23 8.86 -14.59
N ILE A 296 -3.60 7.69 -14.39
CA ILE A 296 -4.09 6.40 -14.87
C ILE A 296 -4.26 5.48 -13.68
N ILE A 297 -5.46 4.92 -13.51
CA ILE A 297 -5.76 4.04 -12.39
C ILE A 297 -5.65 2.60 -12.84
N ILE A 298 -4.81 1.82 -12.17
CA ILE A 298 -4.68 0.39 -12.39
C ILE A 298 -5.39 -0.36 -11.26
N GLN A 299 -6.42 -1.13 -11.60
CA GLN A 299 -7.19 -1.93 -10.67
C GLN A 299 -6.62 -3.34 -10.56
N TYR A 300 -6.13 -3.71 -9.38
CA TYR A 300 -5.80 -5.11 -9.07
C TYR A 300 -7.04 -5.88 -8.63
N PRO A 301 -7.02 -7.23 -8.74
CA PRO A 301 -8.07 -8.07 -8.19
C PRO A 301 -8.28 -7.80 -6.70
N TYR A 302 -9.53 -7.73 -6.28
CA TYR A 302 -9.92 -7.49 -4.89
C TYR A 302 -11.15 -8.32 -4.54
N THR A 303 -11.36 -8.54 -3.24
CA THR A 303 -12.56 -9.18 -2.72
C THR A 303 -13.39 -8.11 -2.02
N GLU A 304 -14.62 -7.89 -2.47
CA GLU A 304 -15.54 -6.98 -1.80
C GLU A 304 -15.85 -7.49 -0.39
N GLN A 305 -15.54 -6.67 0.61
CA GLN A 305 -16.07 -6.91 1.95
C GLN A 305 -17.54 -6.53 1.88
N VAL A 306 -18.41 -7.54 2.00
CA VAL A 306 -19.85 -7.30 2.20
C VAL A 306 -20.00 -6.71 3.59
N VAL A 307 -19.90 -5.39 3.69
CA VAL A 307 -20.34 -4.67 4.87
C VAL A 307 -21.84 -4.88 4.90
N VAL A 308 -22.33 -5.69 5.84
CA VAL A 308 -23.77 -5.81 6.08
C VAL A 308 -24.19 -4.48 6.71
N GLU A 309 -24.50 -3.51 5.84
CA GLU A 309 -25.15 -2.27 6.23
C GLU A 309 -26.50 -2.66 6.82
N LYS A 310 -26.55 -2.73 8.15
CA LYS A 310 -27.79 -2.91 8.87
C LYS A 310 -28.66 -1.72 8.51
N SER A 311 -29.87 -1.96 8.00
CA SER A 311 -30.75 -0.87 7.57
C SER A 311 -30.97 0.11 8.71
N ALA A 312 -31.30 1.37 8.42
CA ALA A 312 -31.62 2.34 9.48
C ALA A 312 -32.72 1.81 10.43
N GLU A 313 -33.64 1.00 9.90
CA GLU A 313 -34.68 0.30 10.64
C GLU A 313 -34.13 -0.87 11.48
N GLU A 314 -33.07 -1.54 11.03
CA GLU A 314 -32.40 -2.62 11.75
C GLU A 314 -31.45 -2.09 12.84
N LEU A 315 -30.76 -0.97 12.60
CA LEU A 315 -30.03 -0.18 13.60
C LEU A 315 -30.99 0.37 14.66
N ALA A 316 -32.15 0.90 14.23
CA ALA A 316 -33.22 1.32 15.13
C ALA A 316 -33.78 0.12 15.92
N ARG A 317 -34.02 -1.03 15.28
CA ARG A 317 -34.43 -2.27 15.98
C ARG A 317 -33.37 -2.78 16.94
N ILE A 318 -32.08 -2.60 16.68
CA ILE A 318 -31.00 -2.97 17.60
C ILE A 318 -30.96 -2.00 18.79
N ALA A 319 -31.07 -0.70 18.54
CA ALA A 319 -31.19 0.30 19.59
C ALA A 319 -32.45 0.08 20.44
N GLU A 320 -33.57 -0.24 19.80
CA GLU A 320 -34.85 -0.55 20.44
C GLU A 320 -34.77 -1.87 21.20
N ARG A 321 -34.17 -2.94 20.64
CA ARG A 321 -33.93 -4.21 21.33
C ARG A 321 -32.96 -4.05 22.50
N LYS A 322 -31.99 -3.14 22.42
CA LYS A 322 -31.06 -2.79 23.53
C LYS A 322 -31.79 -2.00 24.62
N LYS A 323 -32.72 -1.12 24.24
CA LYS A 323 -33.61 -0.39 25.15
C LYS A 323 -34.63 -1.33 25.80
N GLU A 324 -35.18 -2.26 25.03
CA GLU A 324 -36.15 -3.26 25.47
C GLU A 324 -35.48 -4.33 26.34
N SER A 325 -34.26 -4.77 26.02
CA SER A 325 -33.50 -5.68 26.88
C SER A 325 -33.13 -5.01 28.21
N GLY A 326 -32.72 -3.72 28.18
CA GLY A 326 -32.52 -2.91 29.37
C GLY A 326 -33.80 -2.80 30.20
N ARG A 327 -34.95 -2.58 29.56
CA ARG A 327 -36.26 -2.54 30.19
C ARG A 327 -36.68 -3.89 30.77
N ARG A 328 -36.48 -5.00 30.06
CA ARG A 328 -36.74 -6.37 30.55
C ARG A 328 -35.87 -6.71 31.75
N LEU A 329 -34.60 -6.26 31.76
CA LEU A 329 -33.71 -6.44 32.91
C LEU A 329 -34.21 -5.65 34.12
N GLN A 330 -34.69 -4.41 33.91
CA GLN A 330 -35.32 -3.60 34.95
C GLN A 330 -36.63 -4.20 35.45
N GLU A 331 -37.47 -4.74 34.56
CA GLU A 331 -38.73 -5.42 34.88
C GLU A 331 -38.50 -6.75 35.61
N GLN A 332 -37.50 -7.54 35.22
CA GLN A 332 -37.10 -8.76 35.91
C GLN A 332 -36.52 -8.44 37.29
N ALA A 333 -35.71 -7.38 37.39
CA ALA A 333 -35.23 -6.89 38.68
C ALA A 333 -36.38 -6.36 39.56
N ALA A 334 -37.39 -5.69 38.99
CA ALA A 334 -38.58 -5.24 39.71
C ALA A 334 -39.44 -6.43 40.16
N LYS A 335 -39.66 -7.43 39.31
CA LYS A 335 -40.40 -8.66 39.63
C LYS A 335 -39.72 -9.45 40.74
N MET A 336 -38.40 -9.61 40.69
CA MET A 336 -37.63 -10.25 41.77
C MET A 336 -37.69 -9.46 43.09
N ARG A 337 -37.78 -8.13 43.03
CA ARG A 337 -37.96 -7.29 44.23
C ARG A 337 -39.36 -7.43 44.81
N LEU A 338 -40.40 -7.43 43.95
CA LEU A 338 -41.78 -7.64 44.35
C LEU A 338 -42.01 -9.05 44.91
N GLU A 339 -41.44 -10.09 44.30
CA GLU A 339 -41.51 -11.47 44.79
C GLU A 339 -40.84 -11.62 46.17
N LYS A 340 -39.70 -10.95 46.38
CA LYS A 340 -39.08 -10.85 47.71
C LYS A 340 -39.95 -10.09 48.72
N LEU A 341 -40.70 -9.07 48.29
CA LEU A 341 -41.62 -8.33 49.15
C LEU A 341 -42.81 -9.21 49.56
N ILE A 342 -43.44 -9.89 48.60
CA ILE A 342 -44.56 -10.81 48.83
C ILE A 342 -44.13 -11.95 49.77
N ARG A 343 -42.94 -12.53 49.57
CA ARG A 343 -42.43 -13.58 50.45
C ARG A 343 -42.27 -13.08 51.89
N LYS A 344 -41.78 -11.86 52.07
CA LYS A 344 -41.68 -11.24 53.40
C LYS A 344 -43.05 -10.95 54.02
N GLU A 345 -44.03 -10.51 53.22
CA GLU A 345 -45.41 -10.31 53.69
C GLU A 345 -46.05 -11.65 54.14
N GLN A 346 -45.83 -12.73 53.40
CA GLN A 346 -46.27 -14.08 53.78
C GLN A 346 -45.57 -14.59 55.06
N GLU A 347 -44.24 -14.38 55.18
CA GLU A 347 -43.49 -14.68 56.41
C GLU A 347 -44.02 -13.87 57.61
N LEU A 348 -44.39 -12.60 57.42
CA LEU A 348 -44.98 -11.77 58.46
C LEU A 348 -46.36 -12.29 58.90
N GLU A 349 -47.25 -12.61 57.96
CA GLU A 349 -48.57 -13.20 58.26
C GLU A 349 -48.42 -14.53 59.01
N TYR A 350 -47.47 -15.37 58.60
CA TYR A 350 -47.18 -16.62 59.28
C TYR A 350 -46.79 -16.39 60.74
N TYR A 351 -45.79 -15.55 61.02
CA TYR A 351 -45.37 -15.27 62.40
C TYR A 351 -46.45 -14.55 63.22
N GLN A 352 -47.30 -13.72 62.59
CA GLN A 352 -48.49 -13.16 63.25
C GLN A 352 -49.51 -14.26 63.62
N SER A 353 -49.69 -15.28 62.78
CA SER A 353 -50.55 -16.43 63.10
C SER A 353 -49.98 -17.29 64.23
N VAL A 354 -48.66 -17.49 64.26
CA VAL A 354 -47.94 -18.17 65.35
C VAL A 354 -48.09 -17.38 66.65
N HIS A 355 -47.97 -16.05 66.60
CA HIS A 355 -48.17 -15.18 67.76
C HIS A 355 -49.61 -15.24 68.28
N LYS A 356 -50.60 -15.33 67.38
CA LYS A 356 -52.00 -15.53 67.77
C LYS A 356 -52.22 -16.90 68.42
N GLN A 357 -51.66 -17.97 67.88
CA GLN A 357 -51.71 -19.31 68.49
C GLN A 357 -51.03 -19.34 69.87
N TYR A 358 -49.92 -18.61 70.02
CA TYR A 358 -49.23 -18.42 71.30
C TYR A 358 -50.13 -17.71 72.35
N LEU A 359 -50.88 -16.68 71.94
CA LEU A 359 -51.82 -15.95 72.81
C LEU A 359 -53.06 -16.79 73.17
N GLU A 360 -53.53 -17.64 72.26
CA GLU A 360 -54.71 -18.51 72.45
C GLU A 360 -54.41 -19.81 73.21
N ALA A 361 -53.13 -20.18 73.36
CA ALA A 361 -52.72 -21.36 74.10
C ALA A 361 -53.05 -21.24 75.60
N THR A 362 -53.89 -22.15 76.10
CA THR A 362 -54.42 -22.10 77.48
C THR A 362 -53.41 -22.54 78.54
N THR A 363 -52.32 -23.21 78.15
CA THR A 363 -51.30 -23.72 79.07
C THR A 363 -49.89 -23.23 78.72
N LYS A 364 -49.08 -22.92 79.74
CA LYS A 364 -47.66 -22.50 79.57
C LYS A 364 -46.79 -23.56 78.86
N LYS A 365 -47.20 -24.83 78.89
CA LYS A 365 -46.49 -25.93 78.20
C LYS A 365 -46.76 -25.92 76.69
N GLU A 366 -47.96 -25.55 76.25
CA GLU A 366 -48.27 -25.34 74.82
C GLU A 366 -47.58 -24.09 74.27
N GLN A 367 -47.60 -22.99 75.02
CA GLN A 367 -46.90 -21.75 74.64
C GLN A 367 -45.41 -21.99 74.39
N ARG A 368 -44.76 -22.78 75.26
CA ARG A 368 -43.34 -23.13 75.10
C ARG A 368 -43.10 -24.04 73.90
N ARG A 369 -44.00 -24.99 73.63
CA ARG A 369 -43.91 -25.86 72.46
C ARG A 369 -44.06 -25.09 71.14
N ILE A 370 -44.97 -24.11 71.05
CA ILE A 370 -45.13 -23.26 69.86
C ILE A 370 -43.87 -22.44 69.58
N LEU A 371 -43.21 -21.93 70.63
CA LEU A 371 -41.94 -21.20 70.47
C LEU A 371 -40.77 -22.14 70.13
N ASP A 372 -40.71 -23.32 70.75
CA ASP A 372 -39.65 -24.32 70.48
C ASP A 372 -39.76 -24.89 69.05
N ASP A 373 -40.98 -25.10 68.53
CA ASP A 373 -41.23 -25.59 67.15
C ASP A 373 -40.71 -24.59 66.08
N GLU A 374 -40.70 -23.29 66.39
CA GLU A 374 -40.15 -22.21 65.53
C GLU A 374 -38.72 -21.77 65.92
N GLU A 375 -38.06 -22.52 66.82
CA GLU A 375 -36.71 -22.23 67.35
C GLU A 375 -36.56 -20.84 68.04
N LEU A 376 -37.65 -20.30 68.59
CA LEU A 376 -37.68 -19.00 69.26
C LEU A 376 -37.52 -19.15 70.79
N LYS A 377 -36.65 -18.33 71.38
CA LYS A 377 -36.27 -18.47 72.80
C LYS A 377 -37.34 -17.98 73.79
N ASP A 378 -38.04 -16.91 73.43
CA ASP A 378 -39.04 -16.25 74.25
C ASP A 378 -40.03 -15.45 73.38
N GLU A 379 -41.13 -15.01 73.99
CA GLU A 379 -42.15 -14.18 73.33
C GLU A 379 -41.55 -12.88 72.77
N ALA A 380 -40.60 -12.28 73.49
CA ALA A 380 -39.92 -11.06 73.06
C ALA A 380 -39.12 -11.27 71.76
N ALA A 381 -38.59 -12.46 71.51
CA ALA A 381 -37.96 -12.83 70.25
C ALA A 381 -38.99 -12.93 69.11
N LEU A 382 -40.15 -13.53 69.35
CA LEU A 382 -41.24 -13.62 68.37
C LEU A 382 -41.76 -12.22 67.99
N GLU A 383 -42.04 -11.35 68.96
CA GLU A 383 -42.46 -9.97 68.71
C GLU A 383 -41.40 -9.16 67.95
N ARG A 384 -40.11 -9.41 68.21
CA ARG A 384 -39.00 -8.72 67.52
C ARG A 384 -38.94 -9.14 66.06
N VAL A 385 -39.09 -10.43 65.76
CA VAL A 385 -39.14 -10.94 64.38
C VAL A 385 -40.30 -10.30 63.60
N ILE A 386 -41.49 -10.22 64.19
CA ILE A 386 -42.66 -9.56 63.58
C ILE A 386 -42.38 -8.08 63.33
N ARG A 387 -41.80 -7.37 64.31
CA ARG A 387 -41.50 -5.93 64.21
C ARG A 387 -40.43 -5.62 63.15
N ASP A 388 -39.40 -6.45 63.06
CA ASP A 388 -38.31 -6.28 62.10
C ASP A 388 -38.78 -6.60 60.67
N LEU A 389 -39.63 -7.63 60.51
CA LEU A 389 -40.29 -7.94 59.24
C LEU A 389 -41.23 -6.81 58.80
N ASP A 390 -42.09 -6.29 59.68
CA ASP A 390 -42.99 -5.15 59.37
C ASP A 390 -42.21 -3.90 58.94
N LYS A 391 -41.13 -3.57 59.65
CA LYS A 391 -40.26 -2.44 59.30
C LYS A 391 -39.55 -2.65 57.96
N SER A 392 -39.09 -3.87 57.68
CA SER A 392 -38.44 -4.25 56.42
C SER A 392 -39.41 -4.16 55.23
N ILE A 393 -40.67 -4.57 55.43
CA ILE A 393 -41.74 -4.47 54.42
C ILE A 393 -42.09 -3.01 54.16
N ARG A 394 -42.31 -2.19 55.20
CA ARG A 394 -42.58 -0.74 55.04
C ARG A 394 -41.48 -0.01 54.27
N LYS A 395 -40.21 -0.28 54.59
CA LYS A 395 -39.06 0.32 53.89
C LYS A 395 -38.99 -0.11 52.43
N SER A 396 -39.35 -1.37 52.15
CA SER A 396 -39.38 -1.90 50.79
C SER A 396 -40.56 -1.33 49.99
N ARG A 397 -41.74 -1.18 50.60
CA ARG A 397 -42.93 -0.52 50.00
C ARG A 397 -42.66 0.93 49.62
N ASN A 398 -42.06 1.71 50.51
CA ASN A 398 -41.74 3.12 50.23
C ASN A 398 -40.74 3.28 49.07
N LYS A 399 -39.84 2.30 48.89
CA LYS A 399 -38.88 2.30 47.79
C LYS A 399 -39.50 1.90 46.45
N GLU A 400 -40.58 1.10 46.45
CA GLU A 400 -41.23 0.60 45.24
C GLU A 400 -42.41 1.47 44.76
N LEU A 401 -43.17 2.10 45.67
CA LEU A 401 -44.35 2.90 45.31
C LEU A 401 -44.03 4.29 44.76
N GLY A 402 -42.75 4.71 44.75
CA GLY A 402 -42.33 6.00 44.18
C GLY A 402 -43.22 7.15 44.63
N ALA A 403 -43.65 7.16 45.90
CA ALA A 403 -44.49 8.22 46.40
C ALA A 403 -43.75 9.55 46.18
N PRO A 404 -44.40 10.58 45.60
CA PRO A 404 -43.79 11.88 45.47
C PRO A 404 -43.47 12.36 46.89
N GLU A 405 -42.18 12.41 47.25
CA GLU A 405 -41.77 13.15 48.44
C GLU A 405 -42.14 14.60 48.13
N GLU A 406 -43.20 15.10 48.80
CA GLU A 406 -43.68 16.47 48.71
C GLU A 406 -42.49 17.43 48.75
N GLU A 407 -42.24 18.09 47.61
CA GLU A 407 -41.09 18.98 47.36
C GLU A 407 -41.02 20.18 48.30
N GLU A 408 -42.04 20.42 49.13
CA GLU A 408 -42.13 21.56 50.05
C GLU A 408 -41.52 21.34 51.45
N LYS A 409 -41.06 20.14 51.83
CA LYS A 409 -40.72 19.86 53.25
C LYS A 409 -39.24 19.86 53.65
N LEU A 410 -38.28 19.99 52.72
CA LEU A 410 -36.86 19.89 53.12
C LEU A 410 -36.37 21.08 53.97
N GLU A 411 -36.80 22.30 53.65
CA GLU A 411 -36.46 23.50 54.46
C GLU A 411 -37.21 23.51 55.80
N GLU A 412 -38.48 23.09 55.83
CA GLU A 412 -39.24 22.92 57.08
C GLU A 412 -38.67 21.83 57.99
N GLN A 413 -38.04 20.79 57.42
CA GLN A 413 -37.38 19.74 58.20
C GLN A 413 -36.11 20.24 58.89
N LEU A 414 -35.41 21.24 58.35
CA LEU A 414 -34.24 21.84 59.00
C LEU A 414 -34.60 22.61 60.28
N ASN A 415 -35.81 23.16 60.35
CA ASN A 415 -36.35 23.89 61.51
C ASN A 415 -36.96 22.99 62.59
N LYS A 416 -36.93 21.66 62.44
CA LYS A 416 -37.52 20.67 63.37
C LYS A 416 -36.49 20.00 64.30
N PHE A 417 -35.38 20.66 64.61
CA PHE A 417 -34.36 20.13 65.53
C PHE A 417 -34.09 21.03 66.75
N PRO A 418 -35.09 21.29 67.61
CA PRO A 418 -35.01 22.27 68.72
C PRO A 418 -34.02 21.89 69.84
N LEU A 419 -33.60 20.62 69.95
CA LEU A 419 -32.65 20.16 70.97
C LEU A 419 -31.19 20.45 70.61
N LEU A 420 -30.89 20.85 69.37
CA LEU A 420 -29.53 21.21 68.95
C LEU A 420 -29.03 22.53 69.54
N ASP A 421 -29.95 23.45 69.86
CA ASP A 421 -29.66 24.81 70.35
C ASP A 421 -29.63 24.94 71.89
N VAL A 422 -29.98 23.85 72.61
CA VAL A 422 -29.95 23.80 74.09
C VAL A 422 -28.56 23.37 74.56
N PRO A 423 -27.87 24.12 75.45
CA PRO A 423 -26.54 23.76 75.96
C PRO A 423 -26.48 22.36 76.63
N ASP A 424 -25.37 21.64 76.46
CA ASP A 424 -25.22 20.24 76.89
C ASP A 424 -25.35 20.05 78.42
N ASP A 425 -25.07 21.10 79.18
CA ASP A 425 -25.18 21.21 80.64
C ASP A 425 -26.62 21.27 81.17
N GLN A 426 -27.61 21.42 80.28
CA GLN A 426 -29.04 21.50 80.61
C GLN A 426 -29.83 20.25 80.19
N LEU A 427 -29.16 19.19 79.74
CA LEU A 427 -29.77 17.97 79.23
C LEU A 427 -29.38 16.76 80.09
N ASP A 428 -30.33 15.85 80.31
CA ASP A 428 -30.09 14.55 80.94
C ASP A 428 -29.46 13.54 79.96
N GLU A 429 -29.05 12.37 80.44
CA GLU A 429 -28.38 11.36 79.59
C GLU A 429 -29.25 10.88 78.40
N GLU A 430 -30.57 10.93 78.54
CA GLU A 430 -31.51 10.67 77.44
C GLU A 430 -31.58 11.84 76.44
N GLY A 431 -31.64 13.08 76.92
CA GLY A 431 -31.60 14.29 76.10
C GLY A 431 -30.31 14.44 75.29
N LEU A 432 -29.17 14.02 75.84
CA LEU A 432 -27.89 13.97 75.12
C LEU A 432 -27.86 12.92 74.00
N LYS A 433 -28.56 11.79 74.16
CA LYS A 433 -28.72 10.78 73.10
C LYS A 433 -29.67 11.26 72.00
N GLU A 434 -30.79 11.88 72.38
CA GLU A 434 -31.76 12.49 71.46
C GLU A 434 -31.09 13.59 70.62
N LYS A 435 -30.26 14.43 71.24
CA LYS A 435 -29.47 15.47 70.57
C LYS A 435 -28.47 14.90 69.55
N ARG A 436 -27.79 13.80 69.86
CA ARG A 436 -26.92 13.08 68.88
C ARG A 436 -27.73 12.51 67.72
N HIS A 437 -28.92 11.99 67.97
CA HIS A 437 -29.81 11.47 66.94
C HIS A 437 -30.31 12.58 66.00
N GLN A 438 -30.72 13.74 66.55
CA GLN A 438 -31.10 14.91 65.76
C GLN A 438 -29.94 15.46 64.94
N ARG A 439 -28.70 15.41 65.45
CA ARG A 439 -27.49 15.81 64.73
C ARG A 439 -27.22 14.93 63.50
N LEU A 440 -27.45 13.62 63.62
CA LEU A 440 -27.31 12.68 62.51
C LEU A 440 -28.40 12.91 61.44
N MET A 441 -29.66 13.12 61.85
CA MET A 441 -30.77 13.39 60.93
C MET A 441 -30.59 14.72 60.19
N LYS A 442 -30.14 15.77 60.88
CA LYS A 442 -29.78 17.04 60.28
C LYS A 442 -28.68 16.88 59.20
N SER A 443 -27.63 16.09 59.48
CA SER A 443 -26.56 15.82 58.50
C SER A 443 -27.04 15.13 57.21
N GLY A 444 -28.04 14.26 57.30
CA GLY A 444 -28.61 13.58 56.14
C GLY A 444 -29.50 14.48 55.27
N VAL A 445 -30.22 15.42 55.89
CA VAL A 445 -31.02 16.44 55.18
C VAL A 445 -30.10 17.49 54.54
N GLU A 446 -29.07 17.95 55.27
CA GLU A 446 -28.05 18.88 54.76
C GLU A 446 -27.27 18.30 53.56
N ALA A 447 -26.97 17.00 53.54
CA ALA A 447 -26.30 16.37 52.41
C ALA A 447 -27.14 16.37 51.11
N ARG A 448 -28.47 16.18 51.21
CA ARG A 448 -29.38 16.22 50.04
C ARG A 448 -29.56 17.64 49.53
N ILE A 449 -29.64 18.61 50.44
CA ILE A 449 -29.68 20.04 50.08
C ILE A 449 -28.38 20.41 49.37
N ARG A 450 -27.21 20.00 49.89
CA ARG A 450 -25.90 20.28 49.26
C ARG A 450 -25.78 19.72 47.84
N ALA A 451 -26.26 18.50 47.59
CA ALA A 451 -26.25 17.89 46.26
C ALA A 451 -27.20 18.60 45.26
N LYS A 452 -28.37 19.05 45.73
CA LYS A 452 -29.30 19.86 44.90
C LYS A 452 -28.70 21.23 44.58
N GLU A 453 -28.15 21.89 45.60
CA GLU A 453 -27.43 23.16 45.45
C GLU A 453 -26.18 23.02 44.57
N GLU A 454 -25.50 21.87 44.54
CA GLU A 454 -24.32 21.65 43.69
C GLU A 454 -24.69 21.60 42.22
N LYS A 455 -25.77 20.89 41.87
CA LYS A 455 -26.34 20.83 40.52
C LYS A 455 -26.93 22.16 40.06
N GLU A 456 -27.55 22.90 40.98
CA GLU A 456 -28.06 24.25 40.68
C GLU A 456 -26.91 25.26 40.56
N ARG A 457 -25.86 25.14 41.38
CA ARG A 457 -24.60 25.89 41.25
C ARG A 457 -23.86 25.56 39.95
N GLU A 458 -23.94 24.34 39.46
CA GLU A 458 -23.33 23.95 38.18
C GLU A 458 -24.04 24.61 37.01
N ARG A 459 -25.38 24.55 36.98
CA ARG A 459 -26.19 25.29 35.98
C ARG A 459 -26.00 26.80 36.09
N ALA A 460 -25.91 27.33 37.31
CA ALA A 460 -25.64 28.74 37.54
C ALA A 460 -24.21 29.14 37.11
N ARG A 461 -23.21 28.27 37.33
CA ARG A 461 -21.83 28.48 36.87
C ARG A 461 -21.76 28.52 35.34
N ALA A 462 -22.40 27.59 34.65
CA ALA A 462 -22.46 27.58 33.18
C ALA A 462 -23.14 28.84 32.63
N ALA A 463 -24.28 29.25 33.21
CA ALA A 463 -24.98 30.48 32.80
C ALA A 463 -24.19 31.76 33.16
N GLU A 464 -23.42 31.75 34.25
CA GLU A 464 -22.55 32.87 34.62
C GLU A 464 -21.30 32.94 33.72
N GLU A 465 -20.72 31.81 33.33
CA GLU A 465 -19.64 31.74 32.35
C GLU A 465 -20.08 32.25 30.98
N GLU A 466 -21.28 31.87 30.52
CA GLU A 466 -21.86 32.40 29.28
C GLU A 466 -22.09 33.91 29.36
N ARG A 467 -22.62 34.40 30.49
CA ARG A 467 -22.77 35.86 30.71
C ARG A 467 -21.44 36.59 30.75
N ARG A 468 -20.42 36.04 31.41
CA ARG A 468 -19.08 36.62 31.49
C ARG A 468 -18.37 36.57 30.13
N ASP A 469 -18.62 35.54 29.33
CA ASP A 469 -18.11 35.45 27.97
C ASP A 469 -18.69 36.57 27.09
N ILE A 470 -20.00 36.79 27.17
CA ILE A 470 -20.69 37.91 26.49
C ILE A 470 -20.15 39.26 26.98
N GLU A 471 -20.02 39.45 28.30
CA GLU A 471 -19.51 40.69 28.88
C GLU A 471 -18.04 40.96 28.50
N MET A 472 -17.18 39.94 28.48
CA MET A 472 -15.79 40.08 28.03
C MET A 472 -15.72 40.38 26.53
N ARG A 473 -16.59 39.78 25.72
CA ARG A 473 -16.70 40.08 24.29
C ARG A 473 -17.09 41.54 24.04
N GLU A 474 -18.02 42.08 24.83
CA GLU A 474 -18.48 43.47 24.71
C GLU A 474 -17.50 44.50 25.30
N THR A 475 -16.83 44.18 26.42
CA THR A 475 -16.01 45.15 27.17
C THR A 475 -14.51 45.04 26.89
N ARG A 476 -14.01 43.84 26.55
CA ARG A 476 -12.58 43.53 26.39
C ARG A 476 -12.33 42.54 25.25
N PHE A 477 -12.80 42.91 24.07
CA PHE A 477 -12.77 42.09 22.87
C PHE A 477 -11.40 41.47 22.55
N ASP A 478 -10.31 42.25 22.64
CA ASP A 478 -8.95 41.76 22.33
C ASP A 478 -8.47 40.66 23.30
N GLU A 479 -8.81 40.77 24.59
CA GLU A 479 -8.46 39.77 25.61
C GLU A 479 -9.27 38.48 25.42
N TRP A 480 -10.55 38.61 25.07
CA TRP A 480 -11.44 37.48 24.76
C TRP A 480 -10.93 36.71 23.53
N LEU A 481 -10.58 37.42 22.46
CA LEU A 481 -10.08 36.84 21.21
C LEU A 481 -8.73 36.13 21.40
N ALA A 482 -7.81 36.71 22.18
CA ALA A 482 -6.57 36.04 22.60
C ALA A 482 -6.83 34.81 23.50
N GLY A 483 -7.93 34.81 24.25
CA GLY A 483 -8.43 33.66 25.01
C GLY A 483 -8.85 32.52 24.08
N ARG A 484 -9.68 32.80 23.07
CA ARG A 484 -10.13 31.80 22.08
C ARG A 484 -9.00 31.21 21.26
N ARG A 485 -8.03 32.02 20.82
CA ARG A 485 -6.81 31.50 20.14
C ARG A 485 -6.03 30.53 21.03
N ARG A 486 -5.87 30.84 22.33
CA ARG A 486 -5.21 29.93 23.29
C ARG A 486 -6.01 28.65 23.52
N GLN A 487 -7.34 28.73 23.59
CA GLN A 487 -8.22 27.57 23.73
C GLN A 487 -8.11 26.64 22.51
N ARG A 488 -8.08 27.20 21.29
CA ARG A 488 -7.82 26.46 20.05
C ARG A 488 -6.48 25.73 20.11
N ASP A 489 -5.40 26.40 20.50
CA ASP A 489 -4.05 25.80 20.58
C ASP A 489 -3.98 24.66 21.60
N GLN A 490 -4.68 24.79 22.73
CA GLN A 490 -4.78 23.74 23.74
C GLN A 490 -5.54 22.51 23.23
N LEU A 491 -6.66 22.72 22.54
CA LEU A 491 -7.44 21.64 21.92
C LEU A 491 -6.64 20.91 20.84
N LEU A 492 -5.92 21.66 19.99
CA LEU A 492 -5.00 21.10 19.00
C LEU A 492 -3.89 20.25 19.65
N ALA A 493 -3.31 20.72 20.76
CA ALA A 493 -2.32 19.96 21.51
C ALA A 493 -2.91 18.66 22.09
N LYS A 494 -4.14 18.71 22.61
CA LYS A 494 -4.85 17.55 23.16
C LYS A 494 -5.15 16.50 22.07
N ILE A 495 -5.67 16.92 20.91
CA ILE A 495 -5.93 16.04 19.76
C ILE A 495 -4.65 15.36 19.29
N LYS A 496 -3.54 16.12 19.18
CA LYS A 496 -2.25 15.58 18.76
C LYS A 496 -1.69 14.56 19.76
N GLU A 497 -1.85 14.81 21.05
CA GLU A 497 -1.44 13.88 22.11
C GLU A 497 -2.28 12.59 22.08
N GLN A 498 -3.61 12.70 21.93
CA GLN A 498 -4.49 11.53 21.78
C GLN A 498 -4.13 10.70 20.54
N ALA A 499 -3.86 11.34 19.40
CA ALA A 499 -3.43 10.65 18.19
C ALA A 499 -2.09 9.89 18.40
N ARG A 500 -1.14 10.49 19.13
CA ARG A 500 0.13 9.85 19.51
C ARG A 500 -0.10 8.64 20.41
N GLN A 501 -0.92 8.77 21.45
CA GLN A 501 -1.24 7.68 22.36
C GLN A 501 -1.97 6.53 21.65
N LYS A 502 -2.87 6.83 20.71
CA LYS A 502 -3.56 5.84 19.88
C LYS A 502 -2.59 5.09 18.97
N ALA A 503 -1.65 5.79 18.32
CA ALA A 503 -0.62 5.16 17.50
C ALA A 503 0.31 4.23 18.33
N ASP A 504 0.67 4.64 19.55
CA ASP A 504 1.50 3.84 20.46
C ASP A 504 0.75 2.65 21.08
N SER A 505 -0.58 2.69 21.12
CA SER A 505 -1.41 1.65 21.74
C SER A 505 -1.33 0.27 21.04
N GLY A 506 -0.94 0.25 19.76
CA GLY A 506 -0.71 -0.96 18.97
C GLY A 506 0.68 -1.58 19.15
N ASN A 507 1.60 -0.90 19.83
CA ASN A 507 2.94 -1.41 20.07
C ASN A 507 2.95 -2.25 21.37
N ARG A 508 3.23 -3.55 21.27
CA ARG A 508 3.27 -4.49 22.42
C ARG A 508 4.24 -4.08 23.53
N LYS A 509 5.23 -3.22 23.24
CA LYS A 509 6.19 -2.67 24.21
C LYS A 509 5.85 -1.23 24.66
N GLY A 510 4.76 -0.65 24.16
CA GLY A 510 4.36 0.73 24.41
C GLY A 510 3.91 0.96 25.85
N ILE A 511 4.09 2.20 26.32
CA ILE A 511 3.80 2.64 27.69
C ILE A 511 2.33 2.37 28.06
N ALA A 512 1.39 2.49 27.11
CA ALA A 512 -0.02 2.17 27.32
C ALA A 512 -0.27 0.67 27.59
N SER A 513 0.46 -0.22 26.91
CA SER A 513 0.40 -1.67 27.18
C SER A 513 1.02 -2.02 28.54
N GLN A 514 2.09 -1.31 28.93
CA GLN A 514 2.72 -1.47 30.24
C GLN A 514 1.83 -0.94 31.37
N MET A 515 1.13 0.19 31.16
CA MET A 515 0.14 0.69 32.10
C MET A 515 -1.02 -0.29 32.23
N ARG A 516 -1.59 -0.79 31.12
CA ARG A 516 -2.63 -1.84 31.18
C ARG A 516 -2.16 -3.09 31.93
N MET A 517 -0.93 -3.57 31.68
CA MET A 517 -0.35 -4.69 32.43
C MET A 517 -0.13 -4.37 33.90
N LYS A 518 0.26 -3.13 34.24
CA LYS A 518 0.46 -2.68 35.62
C LYS A 518 -0.88 -2.58 36.36
N THR A 519 -1.93 -2.10 35.70
CA THR A 519 -3.30 -2.06 36.24
C THR A 519 -3.84 -3.47 36.44
N LEU A 520 -3.67 -4.37 35.46
CA LEU A 520 -4.01 -5.79 35.57
C LEU A 520 -3.26 -6.50 36.71
N ALA A 521 -1.95 -6.24 36.86
CA ALA A 521 -1.14 -6.81 37.93
C ALA A 521 -1.55 -6.29 39.33
N ASN A 522 -1.96 -5.02 39.43
CA ASN A 522 -2.45 -4.45 40.68
C ASN A 522 -3.85 -4.96 41.03
N LEU A 523 -4.77 -5.08 40.06
CA LEU A 523 -6.10 -5.66 40.27
C LEU A 523 -6.04 -7.16 40.64
N ALA A 524 -5.12 -7.92 40.04
CA ALA A 524 -4.86 -9.31 40.40
C ALA A 524 -4.26 -9.45 41.81
N ALA A 525 -3.54 -8.43 42.31
CA ALA A 525 -2.95 -8.43 43.65
C ALA A 525 -3.96 -8.10 44.78
N ASP A 526 -5.09 -7.45 44.46
CA ASP A 526 -6.12 -7.00 45.41
C ASP A 526 -7.29 -8.00 45.61
N GLY A 527 -7.26 -9.16 44.94
CA GLY A 527 -8.16 -10.26 45.25
C GLY A 527 -7.97 -10.78 46.70
N PRO A 528 -9.03 -11.26 47.37
CA PRO A 528 -8.94 -11.68 48.77
C PRO A 528 -7.93 -12.82 48.96
N LYS A 529 -6.82 -12.53 49.66
CA LYS A 529 -5.84 -13.55 50.07
C LYS A 529 -6.50 -14.61 50.95
N ARG A 530 -6.90 -15.72 50.37
CA ARG A 530 -7.33 -16.92 51.12
C ARG A 530 -6.13 -17.46 51.90
N LYS A 531 -6.07 -17.17 53.20
CA LYS A 531 -5.21 -17.90 54.14
C LYS A 531 -5.71 -19.34 54.25
N ARG A 532 -5.03 -20.30 53.64
CA ARG A 532 -5.07 -21.71 54.07
C ARG A 532 -3.69 -22.35 54.07
N ARG A 533 -3.57 -23.34 54.94
CA ARG A 533 -2.36 -23.95 55.51
C ARG A 533 -1.96 -25.16 54.65
N GLY A 534 -0.71 -25.23 54.20
CA GLY A 534 -0.11 -26.41 53.55
C GLY A 534 0.37 -26.14 52.12
N GLY A 535 1.67 -26.31 51.87
CA GLY A 535 2.34 -26.00 50.61
C GLY A 535 2.15 -27.06 49.51
N GLY A 536 2.19 -26.58 48.27
CA GLY A 536 2.20 -27.35 47.01
C GLY A 536 2.24 -26.36 45.84
N GLU A 537 2.98 -26.71 44.78
CA GLU A 537 3.29 -25.92 43.58
C GLU A 537 2.09 -25.24 42.89
N TYR A 538 2.36 -24.07 42.30
CA TYR A 538 1.41 -23.21 41.61
C TYR A 538 1.12 -23.74 40.20
N ASP A 539 -0.09 -24.24 39.97
CA ASP A 539 -0.76 -24.10 38.67
C ASP A 539 -1.76 -22.94 38.81
N ASP A 540 -1.50 -21.86 38.07
CA ASP A 540 -2.38 -20.71 37.93
C ASP A 540 -3.49 -21.07 36.93
N ASP A 541 -4.63 -21.50 37.45
CA ASP A 541 -5.82 -21.88 36.66
C ASP A 541 -6.71 -20.65 36.32
N PHE A 542 -6.11 -19.45 36.25
CA PHE A 542 -6.80 -18.23 35.84
C PHE A 542 -7.20 -18.32 34.35
N GLY A 543 -8.51 -18.40 34.09
CA GLY A 543 -9.09 -18.57 32.75
C GLY A 543 -9.84 -19.88 32.52
N ALA A 544 -9.89 -20.78 33.51
CA ALA A 544 -10.65 -22.03 33.43
C ALA A 544 -12.16 -21.85 33.75
N ASN A 545 -12.56 -20.76 34.41
CA ASN A 545 -13.94 -20.47 34.76
C ASN A 545 -14.47 -19.20 34.05
N ASP A 546 -15.76 -19.20 33.68
CA ASP A 546 -16.45 -18.07 33.05
C ASP A 546 -16.45 -16.79 33.91
N GLU A 547 -16.21 -16.91 35.21
CA GLU A 547 -16.10 -15.77 36.15
C GLU A 547 -14.80 -14.96 35.97
N ASP A 548 -13.71 -15.59 35.51
CA ASP A 548 -12.43 -14.90 35.25
C ASP A 548 -12.50 -14.00 34.00
N TRP A 549 -13.38 -14.35 33.06
CA TRP A 549 -13.72 -13.51 31.90
C TRP A 549 -14.54 -12.28 32.29
N GLY A 550 -15.14 -12.28 33.47
CA GLY A 550 -15.77 -11.11 34.08
C GLY A 550 -14.75 -10.00 34.37
N VAL A 551 -13.53 -10.37 34.79
CA VAL A 551 -12.44 -9.43 35.10
C VAL A 551 -11.94 -8.71 33.85
N TYR A 552 -11.83 -9.42 32.71
CA TYR A 552 -11.51 -8.78 31.43
C TYR A 552 -12.61 -7.84 30.95
N ARG A 553 -13.88 -8.16 31.25
CA ARG A 553 -15.02 -7.31 30.90
C ARG A 553 -15.03 -6.04 31.75
N THR A 554 -14.77 -6.15 33.06
CA THR A 554 -14.63 -5.00 33.96
C THR A 554 -13.39 -4.16 33.66
N VAL A 555 -12.27 -4.74 33.24
CA VAL A 555 -11.08 -3.98 32.81
C VAL A 555 -11.28 -3.29 31.44
N ALA A 556 -12.10 -3.86 30.56
CA ALA A 556 -12.51 -3.21 29.31
C ALA A 556 -13.60 -2.16 29.52
N THR A 557 -14.28 -2.16 30.68
CA THR A 557 -15.35 -1.23 31.07
C THR A 557 -15.05 -0.48 32.36
N GLU A 558 -13.79 -0.34 32.78
CA GLU A 558 -13.39 0.75 33.66
C GLU A 558 -13.04 1.92 32.71
N PRO A 559 -14.01 2.80 32.38
CA PRO A 559 -13.64 4.18 32.18
C PRO A 559 -12.98 4.65 33.48
N ALA A 560 -12.20 5.72 33.41
CA ALA A 560 -11.82 6.46 34.59
C ALA A 560 -13.01 6.57 35.55
N SER A 561 -12.73 6.51 36.87
CA SER A 561 -13.67 6.73 37.98
C SER A 561 -15.00 7.37 37.56
N ASP A 562 -16.13 6.85 38.06
CA ASP A 562 -17.49 7.43 37.92
C ASP A 562 -17.62 8.92 38.36
N ASP A 563 -16.51 9.58 38.71
CA ASP A 563 -16.34 11.02 38.96
C ASP A 563 -15.71 11.81 37.78
N GLU A 564 -15.30 11.16 36.68
CA GLU A 564 -14.88 11.85 35.45
C GLU A 564 -16.04 11.88 34.44
N GLU A 565 -16.59 13.08 34.26
CA GLU A 565 -17.60 13.43 33.26
C GLU A 565 -17.23 12.89 31.87
N PRO A 566 -18.22 12.65 30.98
CA PRO A 566 -17.91 12.39 29.58
C PRO A 566 -17.16 13.61 29.01
N GLU A 567 -15.83 13.54 28.92
CA GLU A 567 -15.03 14.55 28.22
C GLU A 567 -15.66 14.77 26.83
N GLU A 568 -16.10 16.00 26.56
CA GLU A 568 -16.54 16.40 25.22
C GLU A 568 -15.49 16.00 24.18
N ASP A 569 -15.93 15.53 23.01
CA ASP A 569 -15.03 15.18 21.93
C ASP A 569 -14.16 16.41 21.62
N PRO A 570 -12.82 16.35 21.82
CA PRO A 570 -11.96 17.51 21.64
C PRO A 570 -12.00 18.04 20.21
N LEU A 571 -12.42 17.23 19.22
CA LEU A 571 -12.66 17.68 17.86
C LEU A 571 -13.94 18.54 17.73
N GLU A 572 -15.01 18.19 18.45
CA GLU A 572 -16.26 18.94 18.47
C GLU A 572 -16.08 20.28 19.20
N ALA A 573 -15.38 20.26 20.34
CA ALA A 573 -14.97 21.47 21.06
C ALA A 573 -14.07 22.38 20.20
N LEU A 574 -13.15 21.79 19.40
CA LEU A 574 -12.31 22.56 18.48
C LEU A 574 -13.15 23.24 17.39
N LYS A 575 -14.12 22.52 16.80
CA LYS A 575 -15.02 23.08 15.78
C LYS A 575 -15.84 24.25 16.33
N ALA A 576 -16.35 24.14 17.56
CA ALA A 576 -17.07 25.23 18.21
C ALA A 576 -16.18 26.48 18.35
N VAL A 577 -14.96 26.33 18.87
CA VAL A 577 -14.01 27.45 19.01
C VAL A 577 -13.58 28.04 17.66
N GLU A 578 -13.35 27.20 16.65
CA GLU A 578 -13.02 27.69 15.30
C GLU A 578 -14.20 28.43 14.65
N SER A 579 -15.45 28.02 14.90
CA SER A 579 -16.64 28.73 14.41
C SER A 579 -16.79 30.12 15.02
N GLU A 580 -16.49 30.27 16.31
CA GLU A 580 -16.49 31.58 16.98
C GLU A 580 -15.35 32.47 16.46
N LEU A 581 -14.17 31.91 16.22
CA LEU A 581 -13.07 32.66 15.63
C LEU A 581 -13.40 33.14 14.21
N LEU A 582 -14.10 32.34 13.40
CA LEU A 582 -14.54 32.76 12.06
C LEU A 582 -15.58 33.90 12.10
N GLU A 583 -16.45 33.91 13.10
CA GLU A 583 -17.48 34.94 13.23
C GLU A 583 -16.91 36.26 13.75
N PHE A 584 -15.98 36.20 14.71
CA PHE A 584 -15.54 37.38 15.45
C PHE A 584 -14.11 37.85 15.13
N ASP A 585 -13.17 37.00 14.71
CA ASP A 585 -11.77 37.39 14.46
C ASP A 585 -11.53 37.73 12.97
N PRO A 586 -11.31 39.01 12.61
CA PRO A 586 -11.10 39.41 11.21
C PRO A 586 -9.80 38.88 10.60
N GLU A 587 -8.83 38.48 11.43
CA GLU A 587 -7.57 37.88 10.98
C GLU A 587 -7.66 36.35 10.85
N PHE A 588 -8.70 35.72 11.40
CA PHE A 588 -8.91 34.28 11.33
C PHE A 588 -9.81 33.95 10.14
N SER A 589 -9.25 33.24 9.17
CA SER A 589 -9.97 32.86 7.96
C SER A 589 -10.33 31.37 7.97
N GLU A 590 -11.23 30.95 7.07
CA GLU A 590 -11.51 29.52 6.88
C GLU A 590 -10.24 28.69 6.66
N LYS A 591 -9.19 29.27 6.06
CA LYS A 591 -7.90 28.59 5.82
C LYS A 591 -7.17 28.20 7.10
N ASP A 592 -7.49 28.84 8.23
CA ASP A 592 -6.86 28.61 9.52
C ASP A 592 -7.53 27.49 10.33
N THR A 593 -8.72 27.04 9.90
CA THR A 593 -9.43 25.92 10.52
C THR A 593 -8.71 24.59 10.32
N ILE A 594 -8.86 23.66 11.27
CA ILE A 594 -8.25 22.32 11.14
C ILE A 594 -8.86 21.55 9.96
N GLU A 595 -10.14 21.81 9.65
CA GLU A 595 -10.85 21.21 8.53
C GLU A 595 -10.27 21.66 7.19
N ALA A 596 -10.03 22.97 7.02
CA ALA A 596 -9.39 23.50 5.82
C ALA A 596 -7.90 23.16 5.71
N GLN A 597 -7.22 22.91 6.84
CA GLN A 597 -5.84 22.42 6.87
C GLN A 597 -5.73 20.93 6.52
N ASN A 598 -6.73 20.13 6.89
CA ASN A 598 -6.84 18.71 6.56
C ASN A 598 -7.58 18.44 5.24
N ASP A 599 -7.99 19.50 4.53
CA ASP A 599 -8.63 19.41 3.23
C ASP A 599 -7.71 18.69 2.22
N TRP A 600 -8.14 17.52 1.80
CA TRP A 600 -7.42 16.67 0.86
C TRP A 600 -7.20 17.37 -0.49
N THR A 601 -8.05 18.34 -0.87
CA THR A 601 -7.94 19.09 -2.13
C THR A 601 -6.74 20.05 -2.16
N LYS A 602 -6.09 20.30 -1.02
CA LYS A 602 -4.85 21.10 -0.94
C LYS A 602 -3.61 20.21 -0.90
N SER A 603 -3.78 18.90 -0.75
CA SER A 603 -2.69 17.96 -0.57
C SER A 603 -2.14 17.46 -1.90
N VAL A 604 -0.91 17.85 -2.23
CA VAL A 604 -0.14 17.25 -3.33
C VAL A 604 0.00 15.74 -3.14
N LEU A 605 0.15 15.29 -1.89
CA LEU A 605 0.30 13.87 -1.58
C LEU A 605 -0.98 13.10 -1.89
N HIS A 606 -2.15 13.70 -1.64
CA HIS A 606 -3.43 13.13 -2.06
C HIS A 606 -3.51 13.05 -3.58
N ALA A 607 -3.26 14.14 -4.29
CA ALA A 607 -3.25 14.15 -5.76
C ALA A 607 -2.28 13.10 -6.34
N PHE A 608 -1.11 12.95 -5.72
CA PHE A 608 -0.10 11.98 -6.12
C PHE A 608 -0.53 10.52 -5.87
N LEU A 609 -1.11 10.21 -4.71
CA LEU A 609 -1.44 8.84 -4.29
C LEU A 609 -2.82 8.37 -4.75
N ARG A 610 -3.79 9.28 -4.87
CA ARG A 610 -5.23 9.03 -5.02
C ARG A 610 -5.88 9.78 -6.19
N GLY A 611 -5.13 10.64 -6.88
CA GLY A 611 -5.65 11.41 -8.02
C GLY A 611 -6.61 12.52 -7.60
N ALA A 612 -7.52 12.89 -8.51
CA ALA A 612 -8.38 14.06 -8.37
C ALA A 612 -9.62 13.90 -7.47
N ARG A 613 -9.82 12.70 -6.89
CA ARG A 613 -11.07 12.30 -6.24
C ARG A 613 -10.90 12.14 -4.73
N PRO A 614 -11.97 12.35 -3.92
CA PRO A 614 -11.98 11.90 -2.55
C PRO A 614 -11.67 10.40 -2.51
N ALA A 615 -10.90 9.96 -1.49
CA ALA A 615 -10.59 8.56 -1.29
C ALA A 615 -11.40 8.02 -0.12
N ASP A 616 -11.93 6.81 -0.26
CA ASP A 616 -12.58 6.07 0.80
C ASP A 616 -11.55 5.09 1.44
N PRO A 617 -11.10 5.34 2.69
CA PRO A 617 -10.13 4.50 3.36
C PRO A 617 -10.60 3.05 3.57
N ASP A 618 -11.92 2.82 3.65
CA ASP A 618 -12.50 1.51 3.95
C ASP A 618 -12.79 0.70 2.66
N SER A 619 -12.71 1.35 1.50
CA SER A 619 -12.94 0.73 0.20
C SER A 619 -11.82 -0.24 -0.17
N GLN A 620 -12.13 -1.54 -0.12
CA GLN A 620 -11.21 -2.59 -0.60
C GLN A 620 -10.87 -2.42 -2.09
N ARG A 621 -11.79 -1.86 -2.89
CA ARG A 621 -11.53 -1.58 -4.30
C ARG A 621 -10.40 -0.57 -4.46
N GLU A 622 -10.49 0.56 -3.75
CA GLU A 622 -9.49 1.65 -3.81
C GLU A 622 -8.17 1.28 -3.13
N ALA A 623 -8.21 0.43 -2.09
CA ALA A 623 -7.01 -0.15 -1.50
C ALA A 623 -6.19 -1.00 -2.49
N ASN A 624 -6.84 -1.57 -3.50
CA ASN A 624 -6.24 -2.37 -4.57
C ASN A 624 -6.03 -1.56 -5.88
N GLN A 625 -6.03 -0.23 -5.81
CA GLN A 625 -5.73 0.63 -6.95
C GLN A 625 -4.30 1.21 -6.88
N ILE A 626 -3.68 1.33 -8.05
CA ILE A 626 -2.43 2.06 -8.24
C ILE A 626 -2.72 3.26 -9.14
N HIS A 627 -2.38 4.46 -8.68
CA HIS A 627 -2.41 5.67 -9.51
C HIS A 627 -1.04 5.90 -10.13
N LEU A 628 -1.00 5.88 -11.46
CA LEU A 628 0.19 6.13 -12.25
C LEU A 628 0.09 7.53 -12.86
N ASN A 629 0.91 8.46 -12.37
CA ASN A 629 0.91 9.86 -12.79
C ASN A 629 2.32 10.33 -13.17
N VAL A 630 3.10 10.85 -12.23
CA VAL A 630 4.45 11.39 -12.47
C VAL A 630 5.37 10.34 -13.09
N GLU A 631 5.19 9.08 -12.73
CA GLU A 631 5.98 7.97 -13.23
C GLU A 631 5.90 7.85 -14.76
N ARG A 632 4.79 8.29 -15.36
CA ARG A 632 4.52 8.20 -16.82
C ARG A 632 5.53 8.97 -17.66
N ILE A 633 5.98 10.12 -17.17
CA ILE A 633 6.99 10.95 -17.83
C ILE A 633 8.38 10.81 -17.18
N ARG A 634 8.43 10.45 -15.89
CA ARG A 634 9.70 10.34 -15.14
C ARG A 634 10.52 9.11 -15.50
N VAL A 635 9.88 7.96 -15.74
CA VAL A 635 10.59 6.71 -16.06
C VAL A 635 11.24 6.77 -17.44
N PRO A 636 10.56 7.26 -18.51
CA PRO A 636 11.19 7.41 -19.82
C PRO A 636 12.28 8.48 -19.87
N GLU A 637 12.18 9.55 -19.07
CA GLU A 637 13.14 10.67 -19.08
C GLU A 637 14.57 10.26 -18.71
N VAL A 638 14.76 9.15 -18.00
CA VAL A 638 16.08 8.69 -17.55
C VAL A 638 17.07 8.48 -18.71
N VAL A 639 16.60 8.19 -19.93
CA VAL A 639 17.49 8.09 -21.11
C VAL A 639 18.14 9.44 -21.48
N PHE A 640 17.46 10.56 -21.19
CA PHE A 640 17.95 11.92 -21.38
C PHE A 640 18.64 12.46 -20.12
N GLN A 641 18.13 12.10 -18.93
CA GLN A 641 18.66 12.51 -17.63
C GLN A 641 18.91 11.30 -16.71
N PRO A 642 20.02 10.55 -16.90
CA PRO A 642 20.31 9.34 -16.13
C PRO A 642 20.39 9.55 -14.62
N GLY A 643 20.74 10.77 -14.19
CA GLY A 643 20.77 11.17 -12.78
C GLY A 643 19.42 11.00 -12.04
N ILE A 644 18.28 11.01 -12.74
CA ILE A 644 16.95 10.77 -12.14
C ILE A 644 16.89 9.40 -11.43
N ALA A 645 17.56 8.40 -11.99
CA ALA A 645 17.64 7.05 -11.43
C ALA A 645 18.96 6.79 -10.68
N GLY A 646 19.81 7.82 -10.51
CA GLY A 646 21.12 7.70 -9.88
C GLY A 646 22.16 6.97 -10.74
N VAL A 647 21.98 6.95 -12.06
CA VAL A 647 22.96 6.37 -12.99
C VAL A 647 24.04 7.42 -13.28
N ASP A 648 25.28 7.12 -12.88
CA ASP A 648 26.44 8.00 -13.08
C ASP A 648 27.00 7.87 -14.50
N GLN A 649 26.20 8.26 -15.49
CA GLN A 649 26.55 8.31 -16.90
C GLN A 649 25.90 9.53 -17.58
N ALA A 650 26.49 9.98 -18.67
CA ALA A 650 25.95 11.04 -19.53
C ALA A 650 24.61 10.64 -20.15
N GLY A 651 23.74 11.63 -20.38
CA GLY A 651 22.47 11.46 -21.10
C GLY A 651 22.68 11.21 -22.59
N LEU A 652 21.62 10.76 -23.29
CA LEU A 652 21.70 10.42 -24.71
C LEU A 652 22.21 11.57 -25.59
N VAL A 653 21.79 12.80 -25.31
CA VAL A 653 22.18 14.00 -26.09
C VAL A 653 23.67 14.28 -25.93
N GLU A 654 24.16 14.30 -24.69
CA GLU A 654 25.57 14.50 -24.36
C GLU A 654 26.46 13.37 -24.92
N ILE A 655 25.97 12.12 -24.92
CA ILE A 655 26.68 11.00 -25.56
C ILE A 655 26.83 11.26 -27.06
N ILE A 656 25.77 11.67 -27.75
CA ILE A 656 25.79 11.94 -29.19
C ILE A 656 26.74 13.12 -29.48
N GLU A 657 26.65 14.21 -28.73
CA GLU A 657 27.56 15.36 -28.84
C GLU A 657 29.02 14.94 -28.61
N GLY A 658 29.30 14.24 -27.52
CA GLY A 658 30.65 13.76 -27.18
C GLY A 658 31.23 12.80 -28.23
N ILE A 659 30.39 12.00 -28.89
CA ILE A 659 30.82 11.18 -30.03
C ILE A 659 31.14 12.08 -31.23
N VAL A 660 30.17 12.85 -31.71
CA VAL A 660 30.27 13.57 -32.99
C VAL A 660 31.32 14.68 -32.91
N MET A 661 31.25 15.52 -31.87
CA MET A 661 32.14 16.67 -31.71
C MET A 661 33.46 16.32 -31.03
N GLY A 662 33.47 15.29 -30.17
CA GLY A 662 34.66 14.90 -29.41
C GLY A 662 35.56 13.87 -30.10
N ARG A 663 35.01 12.95 -30.91
CA ARG A 663 35.77 11.82 -31.48
C ARG A 663 36.02 11.93 -32.98
N PHE A 664 35.31 12.80 -33.69
CA PHE A 664 35.51 13.06 -35.12
C PHE A 664 36.00 14.49 -35.31
N SER A 665 37.03 14.68 -36.13
CA SER A 665 37.61 15.99 -36.45
C SER A 665 37.22 16.53 -37.82
N ASP A 666 36.78 15.68 -38.74
CA ASP A 666 36.33 16.06 -40.08
C ASP A 666 34.87 16.54 -40.03
N ARG A 667 34.66 17.82 -40.38
CA ARG A 667 33.33 18.46 -40.46
C ARG A 667 32.39 17.69 -41.39
N THR A 668 32.91 17.10 -42.46
CA THR A 668 32.14 16.32 -43.44
C THR A 668 31.59 15.04 -42.81
N GLN A 669 32.41 14.36 -42.01
CA GLN A 669 32.00 13.17 -41.26
C GLN A 669 30.99 13.53 -40.18
N GLN A 670 31.22 14.62 -39.44
CA GLN A 670 30.28 15.13 -38.44
C GLN A 670 28.91 15.42 -39.06
N GLN A 671 28.88 16.14 -40.19
CA GLN A 671 27.66 16.41 -40.94
C GLN A 671 27.01 15.12 -41.46
N ALA A 672 27.77 14.16 -41.97
CA ALA A 672 27.23 12.88 -42.44
C ALA A 672 26.54 12.10 -41.31
N LEU A 673 27.15 12.06 -40.11
CA LEU A 673 26.57 11.40 -38.94
C LEU A 673 25.26 12.06 -38.47
N LEU A 674 25.17 13.39 -38.54
CA LEU A 674 23.99 14.16 -38.11
C LEU A 674 22.87 14.22 -39.17
N THR A 675 23.21 14.06 -40.44
CA THR A 675 22.22 13.97 -41.55
C THR A 675 21.32 12.73 -41.42
N ASP A 676 21.78 11.67 -40.75
CA ASP A 676 21.01 10.44 -40.57
C ASP A 676 21.18 9.87 -39.15
N VAL A 677 20.48 10.48 -38.18
CA VAL A 677 20.36 9.92 -36.83
C VAL A 677 19.22 8.90 -36.82
N PHE A 678 19.57 7.62 -36.83
CA PHE A 678 18.63 6.52 -37.01
C PHE A 678 18.23 5.87 -35.68
N LEU A 679 16.94 5.85 -35.37
CA LEU A 679 16.40 5.27 -34.14
C LEU A 679 15.93 3.83 -34.36
N THR A 680 16.42 2.90 -33.53
CA THR A 680 15.96 1.50 -33.52
C THR A 680 15.93 0.92 -32.11
N GLY A 681 15.30 -0.25 -31.94
CA GLY A 681 15.08 -0.88 -30.64
C GLY A 681 13.77 -0.45 -29.96
N GLY A 682 13.25 -1.34 -29.12
CA GLY A 682 11.89 -1.22 -28.57
C GLY A 682 11.65 0.00 -27.68
N ASN A 683 12.68 0.54 -27.04
CA ASN A 683 12.55 1.67 -26.13
C ASN A 683 12.41 3.02 -26.88
N THR A 684 12.69 3.04 -28.19
CA THR A 684 12.44 4.20 -29.07
C THR A 684 10.98 4.36 -29.49
N MET A 685 10.12 3.41 -29.07
CA MET A 685 8.68 3.42 -29.38
C MET A 685 7.87 4.40 -28.52
N PHE A 686 8.48 5.05 -27.53
CA PHE A 686 7.78 6.11 -26.79
C PHE A 686 7.26 7.19 -27.75
N PRO A 687 6.03 7.68 -27.53
CA PRO A 687 5.54 8.86 -28.23
C PRO A 687 6.51 10.01 -28.07
N THR A 688 6.69 10.79 -29.14
CA THR A 688 7.58 11.97 -29.22
C THR A 688 9.09 11.74 -29.08
N PHE A 689 9.58 10.50 -28.91
CA PHE A 689 11.04 10.23 -28.79
C PHE A 689 11.87 10.91 -29.89
N GLU A 690 11.42 10.79 -31.14
CA GLU A 690 12.08 11.38 -32.31
C GLU A 690 12.09 12.91 -32.27
N GLU A 691 10.93 13.52 -31.98
CA GLU A 691 10.78 14.97 -31.88
C GLU A 691 11.63 15.54 -30.74
N ARG A 692 11.60 14.89 -29.56
CA ARG A 692 12.37 15.30 -28.38
C ARG A 692 13.86 15.22 -28.67
N LEU A 693 14.36 14.09 -29.17
CA LEU A 693 15.78 13.95 -29.50
C LEU A 693 16.23 14.98 -30.53
N LYS A 694 15.44 15.20 -31.59
CA LYS A 694 15.77 16.21 -32.61
C LYS A 694 15.87 17.60 -32.01
N THR A 695 14.90 18.00 -31.18
CA THR A 695 14.86 19.33 -30.56
C THR A 695 16.07 19.56 -29.66
N GLU A 696 16.41 18.58 -28.82
CA GLU A 696 17.56 18.66 -27.91
C GLU A 696 18.89 18.66 -28.67
N LEU A 697 19.02 17.85 -29.72
CA LEU A 697 20.24 17.84 -30.55
C LEU A 697 20.43 19.16 -31.31
N VAL A 698 19.36 19.77 -31.83
CA VAL A 698 19.43 21.09 -32.46
C VAL A 698 19.85 22.16 -31.45
N ALA A 699 19.41 22.06 -30.20
CA ALA A 699 19.81 22.99 -29.15
C ALA A 699 21.26 22.79 -28.68
N ALA A 700 21.79 21.56 -28.72
CA ALA A 700 23.13 21.22 -28.25
C ALA A 700 24.23 21.38 -29.31
N MET A 701 23.91 21.25 -30.59
CA MET A 701 24.89 21.25 -31.68
C MET A 701 25.05 22.64 -32.33
N PRO A 702 26.19 22.92 -33.01
CA PRO A 702 26.35 24.16 -33.77
C PRO A 702 25.32 24.34 -34.90
N ASP A 703 24.88 25.59 -35.10
CA ASP A 703 23.80 25.96 -36.03
C ASP A 703 24.05 25.63 -37.51
N ASP A 704 25.30 25.42 -37.92
CA ASP A 704 25.64 25.10 -39.32
C ASP A 704 25.40 23.63 -39.69
N PHE A 705 25.15 22.75 -38.71
CA PHE A 705 24.85 21.36 -38.99
C PHE A 705 23.38 21.12 -39.31
N THR A 706 23.12 20.36 -40.39
CA THR A 706 21.77 19.85 -40.66
C THR A 706 21.54 18.56 -39.89
N ILE A 707 20.55 18.56 -38.98
CA ILE A 707 20.21 17.39 -38.15
C ILE A 707 18.89 16.79 -38.61
N ASN A 708 18.93 15.51 -38.97
CA ASN A 708 17.75 14.75 -39.32
C ASN A 708 17.71 13.44 -38.52
N VAL A 709 16.71 13.34 -37.66
CA VAL A 709 16.41 12.15 -36.87
C VAL A 709 15.27 11.43 -37.56
N ARG A 710 15.40 10.11 -37.73
CA ARG A 710 14.32 9.26 -38.26
C ARG A 710 14.26 7.95 -37.51
N LYS A 711 13.07 7.37 -37.46
CA LYS A 711 12.83 6.04 -36.87
C LYS A 711 12.86 4.92 -37.91
N ALA A 712 13.29 3.73 -37.49
CA ALA A 712 13.15 2.51 -38.28
C ALA A 712 11.68 2.25 -38.63
N SER A 713 11.45 1.58 -39.77
CA SER A 713 10.10 1.24 -40.24
C SER A 713 9.34 0.36 -39.24
N ASP A 714 10.03 -0.59 -38.61
CA ASP A 714 9.54 -1.42 -37.52
C ASP A 714 10.69 -1.65 -36.53
N PRO A 715 10.86 -0.77 -35.52
CA PRO A 715 12.01 -0.79 -34.61
C PRO A 715 12.18 -2.09 -33.81
N ILE A 716 11.15 -2.93 -33.76
CA ILE A 716 11.16 -4.20 -33.03
C ILE A 716 11.57 -5.36 -33.95
N LEU A 717 11.11 -5.38 -35.20
CA LEU A 717 11.34 -6.51 -36.12
C LEU A 717 12.43 -6.25 -37.18
N ASP A 718 12.83 -5.01 -37.42
CA ASP A 718 13.74 -4.65 -38.51
C ASP A 718 15.16 -5.25 -38.34
N ALA A 719 15.59 -5.56 -37.12
CA ALA A 719 16.84 -6.29 -36.90
C ALA A 719 16.79 -7.69 -37.53
N TRP A 720 15.71 -8.44 -37.26
CA TRP A 720 15.49 -9.77 -37.83
C TRP A 720 15.26 -9.70 -39.35
N LYS A 721 14.43 -8.76 -39.82
CA LYS A 721 14.17 -8.56 -41.26
C LYS A 721 15.45 -8.15 -42.01
N GLY A 722 16.31 -7.35 -41.37
CA GLY A 722 17.59 -6.94 -41.93
C GLY A 722 18.57 -8.08 -42.05
N ALA A 723 18.67 -8.96 -41.06
CA ALA A 723 19.48 -10.17 -41.13
C ALA A 723 18.98 -11.13 -42.22
N ALA A 724 17.67 -11.33 -42.31
CA ALA A 724 17.03 -12.14 -43.36
C ALA A 724 17.26 -11.56 -44.77
N SER A 725 17.05 -10.25 -44.93
CA SER A 725 17.27 -9.55 -46.20
C SER A 725 18.75 -9.51 -46.59
N TRP A 726 19.66 -9.38 -45.63
CA TRP A 726 21.10 -9.41 -45.88
C TRP A 726 21.54 -10.78 -46.38
N TRP A 727 21.04 -11.86 -45.78
CA TRP A 727 21.36 -13.22 -46.21
C TRP A 727 20.94 -13.53 -47.66
N ASN A 728 19.75 -13.04 -48.05
CA ASN A 728 19.22 -13.21 -49.41
C ASN A 728 19.78 -12.18 -50.42
N SER A 729 20.66 -11.29 -50.00
CA SER A 729 21.30 -10.32 -50.90
C SER A 729 22.13 -11.05 -51.96
N PRO A 730 22.17 -10.56 -53.21
CA PRO A 730 23.03 -11.14 -54.25
C PRO A 730 24.54 -10.93 -54.00
N ASP A 731 24.91 -10.21 -52.94
CA ASP A 731 26.29 -9.98 -52.52
C ASP A 731 26.90 -11.20 -51.80
N THR A 732 27.09 -12.28 -52.58
CA THR A 732 27.71 -13.52 -52.11
C THR A 732 29.09 -13.30 -51.48
N PRO A 733 29.99 -12.45 -52.02
CA PRO A 733 31.29 -12.19 -51.39
C PRO A 733 31.19 -11.64 -49.97
N SER A 734 30.27 -10.69 -49.71
CA SER A 734 30.06 -10.17 -48.35
C SER A 734 29.57 -11.26 -47.39
N ARG A 735 28.67 -12.14 -47.86
CA ARG A 735 28.17 -13.28 -47.07
C ARG A 735 29.29 -14.27 -46.76
N GLU A 736 30.07 -14.68 -47.74
CA GLU A 736 31.20 -15.62 -47.55
C GLU A 736 32.29 -15.06 -46.61
N ALA A 737 32.51 -13.73 -46.68
CA ALA A 737 33.44 -13.02 -45.81
C ALA A 737 32.94 -12.92 -44.35
N ALA A 738 31.64 -13.05 -44.09
CA ALA A 738 31.05 -13.00 -42.75
C ALA A 738 30.72 -14.39 -42.16
N THR A 739 30.61 -15.42 -43.00
CA THR A 739 30.11 -16.75 -42.61
C THR A 739 31.24 -17.69 -42.21
N VAL A 740 31.19 -18.25 -41.00
CA VAL A 740 32.09 -19.33 -40.57
C VAL A 740 31.49 -20.68 -40.93
N THR A 741 32.22 -21.49 -41.69
CA THR A 741 31.79 -22.86 -42.04
C THR A 741 32.18 -23.86 -40.95
N ARG A 742 31.51 -25.01 -40.91
CA ARG A 742 31.88 -26.09 -39.98
C ARG A 742 33.33 -26.57 -40.17
N ALA A 743 33.84 -26.59 -41.41
CA ALA A 743 35.22 -26.95 -41.70
C ALA A 743 36.21 -25.93 -41.09
N GLU A 744 35.95 -24.64 -41.26
CA GLU A 744 36.77 -23.59 -40.64
C GLU A 744 36.71 -23.63 -39.11
N TYR A 745 35.53 -23.91 -38.53
CA TYR A 745 35.37 -24.07 -37.09
C TYR A 745 36.19 -25.26 -36.56
N LEU A 746 36.17 -26.41 -37.25
CA LEU A 746 36.95 -27.59 -36.86
C LEU A 746 38.46 -27.36 -36.97
N GLU A 747 38.90 -26.54 -37.92
CA GLU A 747 40.31 -26.20 -38.13
C GLU A 747 40.81 -25.12 -37.16
N LYS A 748 40.04 -24.05 -36.97
CA LYS A 748 40.45 -22.82 -36.27
C LYS A 748 39.94 -22.72 -34.84
N GLY A 749 39.03 -23.61 -34.44
CA GLY A 749 38.46 -23.68 -33.10
C GLY A 749 37.26 -22.77 -32.87
N SER A 750 36.68 -22.88 -31.68
CA SER A 750 35.43 -22.22 -31.28
C SER A 750 35.54 -20.72 -31.05
N ASP A 751 36.75 -20.21 -30.83
CA ASP A 751 37.04 -18.77 -30.68
C ASP A 751 37.16 -18.04 -32.03
N TYR A 752 37.18 -18.76 -33.16
CA TYR A 752 37.37 -18.16 -34.47
C TYR A 752 36.17 -17.30 -34.89
N ILE A 753 36.46 -16.11 -35.38
CA ILE A 753 35.48 -15.20 -35.98
C ILE A 753 35.99 -14.65 -37.29
N LYS A 754 35.06 -14.37 -38.21
CA LYS A 754 35.35 -13.54 -39.37
C LYS A 754 34.96 -12.10 -39.06
N GLU A 755 35.88 -11.17 -39.31
CA GLU A 755 35.57 -9.74 -39.23
C GLU A 755 34.77 -9.31 -40.46
N HIS A 756 33.66 -8.62 -40.23
CA HIS A 756 32.83 -8.06 -41.30
C HIS A 756 32.12 -6.79 -40.84
N GLU A 757 31.57 -6.04 -41.79
CA GLU A 757 30.93 -4.74 -41.58
C GLU A 757 29.68 -4.73 -40.69
N LEU A 758 29.11 -5.91 -40.39
CA LEU A 758 27.92 -6.06 -39.53
C LEU A 758 28.23 -6.78 -38.22
N GLY A 759 29.50 -7.13 -37.97
CA GLY A 759 29.93 -7.90 -36.80
C GLY A 759 30.76 -7.09 -35.83
N ASN A 760 31.18 -7.74 -34.75
CA ASN A 760 32.17 -7.17 -33.84
C ASN A 760 33.60 -7.34 -34.39
N PHE A 761 34.54 -6.54 -33.89
CA PHE A 761 35.96 -6.63 -34.22
C PHE A 761 36.71 -7.59 -33.29
N VAL A 762 37.77 -8.23 -33.78
CA VAL A 762 38.73 -8.97 -32.96
C VAL A 762 39.65 -7.95 -32.28
N SER A 763 39.78 -8.01 -30.96
CA SER A 763 40.83 -7.23 -30.29
C SER A 763 42.20 -7.85 -30.61
N PRO A 764 43.18 -7.09 -31.12
CA PRO A 764 44.52 -7.61 -31.43
C PRO A 764 45.28 -8.13 -30.19
N LEU A 765 44.78 -7.89 -28.97
CA LEU A 765 45.35 -8.42 -27.72
C LEU A 765 45.17 -9.94 -27.54
N TYR A 766 44.34 -10.59 -28.37
CA TYR A 766 44.16 -12.05 -28.38
C TYR A 766 44.69 -12.72 -29.66
N GLY A 767 45.47 -12.01 -30.46
CA GLY A 767 46.34 -12.66 -31.44
C GLY A 767 47.36 -13.49 -30.67
N PHE A 768 47.27 -14.81 -30.76
CA PHE A 768 48.31 -15.70 -30.26
C PHE A 768 49.66 -15.22 -30.80
N GLY A 769 50.50 -14.67 -29.91
CA GLY A 769 51.92 -14.60 -30.16
C GLY A 769 52.47 -16.01 -30.05
N GLY A 770 52.82 -16.61 -31.20
CA GLY A 770 53.41 -17.95 -31.29
C GLY A 770 52.86 -18.74 -32.46
#